data_AF-A0A2K3QG43-F1
#
_entry.id   AF-A0A2K3QG43-F1
#
_cell.length_a   1.000
_cell.length_b   1.000
_cell.length_c   1.000
_cell.angle_alpha   90.00
_cell.angle_beta   90.00
_cell.angle_gamma   90.00
#
_symmetry.space_group_name_H-M   'P 1'
#
loop_
_entity.id
_entity.type
_entity.pdbx_description
1 polymer ?
#
loop_
_entity_poly.entity_id
_entity_poly.type
_entity_poly.pdbx_seq_one_letter_code
_entity_poly.pdbx_strand_id
1 'polypeptide(L)'
;MPNRLKTATAATMSAALIPSNPADLMVIRNVTPNIATFSVPFSRFGKIKIGGRGTLVKLSSGTLAAFSPVALTEASKAKVAEMGGKVGYIVALDFEHHIFISEWAKEYPGAKIIGPEGLQEKRDRQHKDDPKIGSDRIDVVFTKANKREVRIGDEFDADFDYEYVDGHGNLELVFLYRPERVLIEADLLFNLPAVEQYSRAPEADGGAAAIANRLLQHLQSAAGDAAWVRRFNWHVVSKDRASFNDSVKAIGAWDFATLIPCHGDVLEGNGKAVFDKVGASPPRIASQRRRPLLLDPECRERVAAMTDYSRMDPFSFAGSKDVDHPVSVRIMNLEGDEPPVKYSILLDRPDLRHIGSNTSPFSDLYVTVQVWAGSKPFTVPVQTAYKPFRSERKWNEWLELPITYKQLPVNARLAITIWDLSPTGAKRALDHAIPFGGTTLPLFDADNQVQRGRQKCLVHRHKHADGTDNSKTPALVAAKRKAHARNSDVTPQDRDAEELDRMEKLFKKHEMGEIPRVDWLDQMVFRNFEKRGLQAAKSSMKMLQRQRAVNGDGGDGGDGDDDMDLIDDGRPSPSTFLLNVELPRFDFPVVFADHEYEPPPISALRSLSASQGNLSQRRPQVHFGPGINALGESPDGFGARLIKVYDPEAGLRDNPAEAKHRRLFRSSHRHGILDKDLKPNAKVRDELNMIMSYSPTHVLSPEETDLVWKFRYHLTRDKRALTKFVKSVNWGDQGESKQAIQVLGRWTEIDIDDALELLGPSFDNPAVRSYAVDRLRKADDQELLLYLLQLVQGLKYEHISVDSEHDGTRDSSLAKFLIQRAAANFMLGNYLYWYLMVECDDHSPEQGGDNRNIYRKVAYEFMTELVKQPGGGEDRKTLLRQAELIAILSKISGEVKVSNESIAKKVERLKNFLADPKNELVTIDPPLPMPLDPSIKITGVAPDQVMVFKSTLNPIKCTFKTTTGSSYPIIFKLGDDLRQDQLVIQIITLMDQLLRKENLDLKLSPYKILATSTTAGASQFVQSQSLSSIVGKFRANPALAYLRHHNPDDGQPLGVRQETLDTYVKSCAGYCVITYILGVGDRHLDNLLLAPDGHFFHADFGFILGRDPKPFAPVMKLSKEMVECMGGVNSEHYQMFKHYCFLAYTALRKSSNLILNLFSLMVHANIPDIRLEPDKAVMKVRERFHLELTEEEAIVYFGNVIEGTLTAFAPVVIDKLHEWAQALRA
;
A
#
# COMPACT_ATOMS: atom_id res chain seq x y z
N MET A 1 48.20 -22.21 56.28
CA MET A 1 48.52 -22.91 55.01
C MET A 1 47.60 -22.37 53.91
N PRO A 2 48.07 -22.26 52.66
CA PRO A 2 47.96 -21.01 51.90
C PRO A 2 46.71 -20.84 51.02
N ASN A 3 46.44 -19.56 50.74
CA ASN A 3 45.67 -18.94 49.66
C ASN A 3 45.21 -19.82 48.48
N ARG A 4 43.89 -19.80 48.24
CA ARG A 4 43.33 -19.82 46.87
C ARG A 4 42.35 -18.67 46.70
N LEU A 5 42.84 -17.59 46.09
CA LEU A 5 42.00 -16.57 45.45
C LEU A 5 41.12 -17.25 44.38
N LYS A 6 39.80 -17.09 44.48
CA LYS A 6 38.91 -17.16 43.31
C LYS A 6 38.65 -15.73 42.87
N THR A 7 39.44 -15.28 41.90
CA THR A 7 39.20 -14.07 41.11
C THR A 7 37.93 -14.27 40.29
N ALA A 8 36.84 -13.60 40.65
CA ALA A 8 35.73 -13.35 39.73
C ALA A 8 36.17 -12.20 38.81
N THR A 9 36.66 -12.54 37.62
CA THR A 9 36.94 -11.59 36.56
C THR A 9 35.65 -10.93 36.12
N ALA A 10 35.63 -9.59 36.09
CA ALA A 10 34.58 -8.82 35.44
C ALA A 10 34.45 -9.31 33.99
N ALA A 11 33.26 -9.76 33.58
CA ALA A 11 33.01 -10.15 32.21
C ALA A 11 33.14 -8.90 31.32
N THR A 12 34.10 -8.93 30.40
CA THR A 12 34.35 -7.85 29.43
C THR A 12 33.21 -7.75 28.42
N MET A 13 32.77 -6.52 28.12
CA MET A 13 31.60 -6.26 27.27
C MET A 13 31.73 -6.87 25.86
N SER A 14 32.94 -6.96 25.30
CA SER A 14 33.17 -7.61 23.98
C SER A 14 33.06 -9.14 24.01
N ALA A 15 33.34 -9.79 25.15
CA ALA A 15 33.34 -11.26 25.26
C ALA A 15 31.92 -11.86 25.14
N ALA A 16 30.87 -11.07 25.41
CA ALA A 16 29.47 -11.48 25.22
C ALA A 16 28.95 -11.31 23.78
N LEU A 17 29.69 -10.58 22.93
CA LEU A 17 29.30 -10.27 21.54
C LEU A 17 29.99 -11.17 20.51
N ILE A 18 31.12 -11.79 20.90
CA ILE A 18 31.99 -12.56 20.02
C ILE A 18 31.82 -14.05 20.35
N PRO A 19 31.68 -14.95 19.35
CA PRO A 19 31.65 -16.38 19.62
C PRO A 19 32.93 -16.88 20.27
N SER A 20 32.83 -17.90 21.12
CA SER A 20 33.96 -18.46 21.87
C SER A 20 35.05 -19.08 20.97
N ASN A 21 34.67 -19.64 19.81
CA ASN A 21 35.60 -20.07 18.77
C ASN A 21 35.23 -19.47 17.40
N PRO A 22 35.71 -18.26 17.07
CA PRO A 22 35.39 -17.62 15.79
C PRO A 22 36.01 -18.35 14.59
N ALA A 23 37.06 -19.15 14.77
CA ALA A 23 37.72 -19.86 13.66
C ALA A 23 36.84 -20.95 13.05
N ASP A 24 36.09 -21.69 13.89
CA ASP A 24 35.22 -22.77 13.43
C ASP A 24 33.95 -22.25 12.73
N LEU A 25 33.51 -21.03 13.10
CA LEU A 25 32.26 -20.44 12.64
C LEU A 25 32.42 -19.45 11.50
N MET A 26 33.66 -19.03 11.19
CA MET A 26 33.94 -18.04 10.14
C MET A 26 33.68 -18.62 8.75
N VAL A 27 33.02 -17.81 7.92
CA VAL A 27 32.81 -18.06 6.49
C VAL A 27 33.61 -17.03 5.71
N ILE A 28 34.52 -17.52 4.87
CA ILE A 28 35.33 -16.69 3.98
C ILE A 28 34.77 -16.85 2.56
N ARG A 29 34.37 -15.74 1.93
CA ARG A 29 33.82 -15.74 0.58
C ARG A 29 34.49 -14.67 -0.27
N ASN A 30 34.91 -15.03 -1.49
CA ASN A 30 35.26 -14.06 -2.52
C ASN A 30 33.97 -13.52 -3.13
N VAL A 31 33.61 -12.28 -2.84
CA VAL A 31 32.48 -11.59 -3.49
C VAL A 31 32.86 -11.24 -4.92
N THR A 32 34.12 -10.85 -5.11
CA THR A 32 34.75 -10.61 -6.39
C THR A 32 36.20 -11.12 -6.33
N PRO A 33 36.96 -11.13 -7.44
CA PRO A 33 38.37 -11.51 -7.41
C PRO A 33 39.22 -10.64 -6.47
N ASN A 34 38.86 -9.38 -6.27
CA ASN A 34 39.59 -8.42 -5.44
C ASN A 34 38.94 -8.15 -4.08
N ILE A 35 37.75 -8.69 -3.79
CA ILE A 35 37.04 -8.49 -2.52
C ILE A 35 36.70 -9.83 -1.87
N ALA A 36 37.17 -10.02 -0.65
CA ALA A 36 36.79 -11.13 0.21
C ALA A 36 36.06 -10.64 1.46
N THR A 37 35.03 -11.36 1.90
CA THR A 37 34.32 -11.09 3.14
C THR A 37 34.58 -12.18 4.18
N PHE A 38 34.73 -11.77 5.43
CA PHE A 38 34.86 -12.62 6.61
C PHE A 38 33.59 -12.50 7.45
N SER A 39 32.70 -13.46 7.28
CA SER A 39 31.38 -13.48 7.93
C SER A 39 31.42 -14.36 9.17
N VAL A 40 30.95 -13.83 10.29
CA VAL A 40 30.92 -14.52 11.59
C VAL A 40 29.58 -14.28 12.31
N PRO A 41 29.13 -15.21 13.17
CA PRO A 41 27.99 -14.96 14.04
C PRO A 41 28.27 -13.77 14.96
N PHE A 42 27.35 -12.80 15.00
CA PHE A 42 27.45 -11.64 15.90
C PHE A 42 26.07 -11.24 16.40
N SER A 43 25.93 -11.16 17.72
CA SER A 43 24.65 -10.92 18.37
C SER A 43 24.64 -9.60 19.13
N ARG A 44 23.74 -8.69 18.77
CA ARG A 44 23.56 -7.42 19.52
C ARG A 44 22.89 -7.73 20.87
N PHE A 45 23.42 -7.16 21.94
CA PHE A 45 23.01 -7.43 23.34
C PHE A 45 23.06 -8.92 23.74
N GLY A 46 23.85 -9.74 23.03
CA GLY A 46 23.99 -11.18 23.26
C GLY A 46 22.75 -12.03 22.89
N LYS A 47 21.72 -11.45 22.27
CA LYS A 47 20.44 -12.13 22.00
C LYS A 47 19.88 -11.92 20.58
N ILE A 48 20.20 -10.81 19.93
CA ILE A 48 19.66 -10.46 18.61
C ILE A 48 20.67 -10.82 17.52
N LYS A 49 20.32 -11.76 16.65
CA LYS A 49 21.19 -12.26 15.57
C LYS A 49 21.21 -11.29 14.38
N ILE A 50 22.22 -10.45 14.30
CA ILE A 50 22.44 -9.51 13.19
C ILE A 50 23.60 -9.91 12.29
N GLY A 51 24.49 -10.80 12.77
CA GLY A 51 25.67 -11.27 12.05
C GLY A 51 26.76 -10.22 12.02
N GLY A 52 28.04 -10.58 11.87
CA GLY A 52 29.15 -9.64 11.75
C GLY A 52 29.96 -9.94 10.49
N ARG A 53 30.37 -8.90 9.75
CA ARG A 53 31.14 -9.06 8.50
C ARG A 53 32.28 -8.06 8.46
N GLY A 54 33.49 -8.56 8.24
CA GLY A 54 34.63 -7.76 7.81
C GLY A 54 34.87 -7.92 6.32
N THR A 55 35.33 -6.88 5.65
CA THR A 55 35.56 -6.88 4.20
C THR A 55 37.02 -6.55 3.89
N LEU A 56 37.68 -7.41 3.13
CA LEU A 56 39.06 -7.23 2.66
C LEU A 56 39.03 -6.90 1.18
N VAL A 57 39.56 -5.73 0.82
CA VAL A 57 39.63 -5.24 -0.55
C VAL A 57 41.08 -5.15 -1.00
N LYS A 58 41.37 -5.64 -2.19
CA LYS A 58 42.66 -5.47 -2.87
C LYS A 58 42.59 -4.28 -3.81
N LEU A 59 43.35 -3.24 -3.49
CA LEU A 59 43.53 -2.05 -4.34
C LEU A 59 44.22 -2.42 -5.66
N SER A 60 44.05 -1.58 -6.68
CA SER A 60 44.75 -1.63 -7.96
C SER A 60 46.27 -1.60 -7.80
N SER A 61 46.79 -1.00 -6.72
CA SER A 61 48.22 -1.01 -6.37
C SER A 61 48.72 -2.37 -5.84
N GLY A 62 47.81 -3.29 -5.51
CA GLY A 62 48.09 -4.57 -4.85
C GLY A 62 48.11 -4.51 -3.32
N THR A 63 48.03 -3.31 -2.72
CA THR A 63 47.87 -3.12 -1.26
C THR A 63 46.45 -3.53 -0.83
N LEU A 64 46.30 -4.08 0.37
CA LEU A 64 45.01 -4.52 0.93
C LEU A 64 44.45 -3.51 1.94
N ALA A 65 43.13 -3.33 1.93
CA ALA A 65 42.36 -2.54 2.89
C ALA A 65 41.34 -3.42 3.62
N ALA A 66 41.35 -3.41 4.96
CA ALA A 66 40.44 -4.16 5.79
C ALA A 66 39.38 -3.23 6.42
N PHE A 67 38.12 -3.41 6.05
CA PHE A 67 36.97 -2.65 6.54
C PHE A 67 36.24 -3.43 7.63
N SER A 68 35.99 -2.76 8.76
CA SER A 68 35.34 -3.33 9.94
C SER A 68 35.89 -4.73 10.30
N PRO A 69 37.18 -4.82 10.66
CA PRO A 69 37.84 -6.11 10.88
C PRO A 69 37.11 -6.96 11.91
N VAL A 70 37.04 -8.27 11.66
CA VAL A 70 36.55 -9.30 12.60
C VAL A 70 37.75 -10.00 13.26
N ALA A 71 37.49 -10.97 14.15
CA ALA A 71 38.55 -11.74 14.82
C ALA A 71 39.60 -12.29 13.82
N LEU A 72 40.88 -12.10 14.10
CA LEU A 72 41.97 -12.48 13.20
C LEU A 72 42.35 -13.96 13.45
N THR A 73 41.78 -14.84 12.64
CA THR A 73 42.02 -16.29 12.68
C THR A 73 43.09 -16.71 11.69
N GLU A 74 43.70 -17.88 11.85
CA GLU A 74 44.67 -18.44 10.88
C GLU A 74 44.08 -18.53 9.46
N ALA A 75 42.78 -18.83 9.32
CA ALA A 75 42.10 -18.84 8.03
C ALA A 75 42.01 -17.44 7.40
N SER A 76 41.72 -16.40 8.21
CA SER A 76 41.71 -15.02 7.72
C SER A 76 43.12 -14.53 7.35
N LYS A 77 44.16 -14.92 8.12
CA LYS A 77 45.57 -14.63 7.79
C LYS A 77 46.01 -15.30 6.50
N ALA A 78 45.65 -16.57 6.32
CA ALA A 78 45.90 -17.30 5.08
C ALA A 78 45.23 -16.61 3.87
N LYS A 79 44.00 -16.10 4.05
CA LYS A 79 43.31 -15.36 3.00
C LYS A 79 43.97 -14.02 2.68
N VAL A 80 44.42 -13.28 3.70
CA VAL A 80 45.20 -12.06 3.50
C VAL A 80 46.48 -12.34 2.71
N ALA A 81 47.20 -13.42 3.05
CA ALA A 81 48.39 -13.85 2.33
C ALA A 81 48.08 -14.22 0.86
N GLU A 82 46.99 -14.97 0.62
CA GLU A 82 46.51 -15.33 -0.72
C GLU A 82 46.23 -14.08 -1.59
N MET A 83 45.65 -13.03 -1.01
CA MET A 83 45.28 -11.81 -1.74
C MET A 83 46.45 -10.85 -1.96
N GLY A 84 47.60 -11.06 -1.33
CA GLY A 84 48.82 -10.25 -1.54
C GLY A 84 49.61 -9.93 -0.28
N GLY A 85 49.07 -10.24 0.91
CA GLY A 85 49.77 -10.19 2.21
C GLY A 85 50.06 -8.80 2.79
N LYS A 86 50.00 -7.74 1.97
CA LYS A 86 50.32 -6.37 2.38
C LYS A 86 49.06 -5.58 2.76
N VAL A 87 48.64 -5.63 4.01
CA VAL A 87 47.56 -4.77 4.54
C VAL A 87 48.12 -3.37 4.82
N GLY A 88 47.63 -2.37 4.09
CA GLY A 88 48.04 -0.97 4.21
C GLY A 88 47.02 -0.07 4.90
N TYR A 89 45.76 -0.52 5.01
CA TYR A 89 44.66 0.28 5.57
C TYR A 89 43.74 -0.57 6.44
N ILE A 90 43.36 -0.04 7.60
CA ILE A 90 42.36 -0.64 8.51
C ILE A 90 41.31 0.43 8.78
N VAL A 91 40.04 0.14 8.44
CA VAL A 91 38.96 1.13 8.47
C VAL A 91 37.91 0.74 9.51
N ALA A 92 37.69 1.63 10.49
CA ALA A 92 36.53 1.63 11.36
C ALA A 92 35.39 2.36 10.65
N LEU A 93 34.34 1.65 10.25
CA LEU A 93 33.24 2.27 9.49
C LEU A 93 32.38 3.19 10.36
N ASP A 94 32.31 2.98 11.68
CA ASP A 94 31.57 3.84 12.60
C ASP A 94 32.06 3.71 14.05
N PHE A 95 31.27 4.20 15.01
CA PHE A 95 31.56 4.12 16.44
C PHE A 95 31.50 2.73 17.07
N GLU A 96 30.86 1.74 16.45
CA GLU A 96 30.69 0.39 17.01
C GLU A 96 31.59 -0.65 16.31
N HIS A 97 32.04 -0.37 15.09
CA HIS A 97 32.82 -1.28 14.23
C HIS A 97 34.35 -1.17 14.42
N HIS A 98 34.83 -1.22 15.68
CA HIS A 98 36.25 -1.04 15.99
C HIS A 98 36.87 -2.11 16.89
N ILE A 99 36.10 -3.12 17.32
CA ILE A 99 36.49 -4.07 18.37
C ILE A 99 37.81 -4.78 18.05
N PHE A 100 38.04 -5.19 16.80
CA PHE A 100 39.22 -5.99 16.41
C PHE A 100 40.35 -5.18 15.76
N ILE A 101 40.28 -3.85 15.72
CA ILE A 101 41.30 -3.01 15.08
C ILE A 101 42.68 -3.26 15.68
N SER A 102 42.79 -3.39 17.00
CA SER A 102 44.07 -3.57 17.69
C SER A 102 44.74 -4.89 17.35
N GLU A 103 43.95 -5.94 17.16
CA GLU A 103 44.45 -7.25 16.77
C GLU A 103 45.05 -7.20 15.36
N TRP A 104 44.37 -6.53 14.42
CA TRP A 104 44.85 -6.34 13.05
C TRP A 104 46.02 -5.36 12.96
N ALA A 105 46.00 -4.26 13.71
CA ALA A 105 47.09 -3.27 13.73
C ALA A 105 48.37 -3.87 14.33
N LYS A 106 48.24 -4.79 15.30
CA LYS A 106 49.39 -5.51 15.86
C LYS A 106 50.03 -6.47 14.86
N GLU A 107 49.23 -7.16 14.04
CA GLU A 107 49.74 -8.06 13.00
C GLU A 107 50.32 -7.28 11.80
N TYR A 108 49.68 -6.16 11.45
CA TYR A 108 50.04 -5.30 10.32
C TYR A 108 50.40 -3.88 10.78
N PRO A 109 51.53 -3.69 11.47
CA PRO A 109 51.89 -2.41 12.11
C PRO A 109 52.17 -1.26 11.13
N GLY A 110 52.31 -1.56 9.83
CA GLY A 110 52.45 -0.56 8.78
C GLY A 110 51.14 -0.04 8.20
N ALA A 111 49.99 -0.56 8.65
CA ALA A 111 48.69 -0.15 8.14
C ALA A 111 48.19 1.14 8.81
N LYS A 112 47.65 2.06 8.01
CA LYS A 112 47.00 3.28 8.51
C LYS A 112 45.60 2.97 9.06
N ILE A 113 45.28 3.47 10.24
CA ILE A 113 43.95 3.32 10.84
C ILE A 113 43.08 4.52 10.49
N ILE A 114 41.86 4.27 9.99
CA ILE A 114 40.91 5.30 9.54
C ILE A 114 39.62 5.18 10.37
N GLY A 115 39.03 6.32 10.76
CA GLY A 115 37.75 6.32 11.48
C GLY A 115 37.09 7.70 11.61
N PRO A 116 35.88 7.75 12.19
CA PRO A 116 35.16 9.01 12.40
C PRO A 116 35.66 9.79 13.62
N GLU A 117 35.34 11.08 13.67
CA GLU A 117 35.63 11.96 14.81
C GLU A 117 35.05 11.41 16.12
N GLY A 118 35.79 11.49 17.22
CA GLY A 118 35.36 11.01 18.55
C GLY A 118 35.62 9.51 18.83
N LEU A 119 36.04 8.73 17.82
CA LEU A 119 36.32 7.31 17.99
C LEU A 119 37.59 7.06 18.81
N GLN A 120 38.64 7.89 18.67
CA GLN A 120 39.88 7.75 19.44
C GLN A 120 39.59 7.86 20.95
N GLU A 121 38.81 8.87 21.36
CA GLU A 121 38.44 9.09 22.76
C GLU A 121 37.55 7.97 23.31
N LYS A 122 36.71 7.33 22.46
CA LYS A 122 35.96 6.14 22.84
C LYS A 122 36.90 4.97 23.12
N ARG A 123 37.85 4.70 22.21
CA ARG A 123 38.82 3.60 22.34
C ARG A 123 39.74 3.78 23.54
N ASP A 124 40.25 4.99 23.77
CA ASP A 124 41.14 5.29 24.91
C ASP A 124 40.43 5.09 26.27
N ARG A 125 39.12 5.35 26.32
CA ARG A 125 38.29 5.06 27.50
C ARG A 125 38.06 3.55 27.66
N GLN A 126 37.66 2.87 26.59
CA GLN A 126 37.33 1.44 26.63
C GLN A 126 38.53 0.53 26.83
N HIS A 127 39.74 0.94 26.41
CA HIS A 127 40.98 0.19 26.59
C HIS A 127 41.29 -0.13 28.07
N LYS A 128 40.79 0.68 29.01
CA LYS A 128 40.94 0.42 30.45
C LYS A 128 40.07 -0.74 30.94
N ASP A 129 38.95 -0.99 30.26
CA ASP A 129 37.90 -1.91 30.70
C ASP A 129 37.78 -3.17 29.80
N ASP A 130 38.34 -3.16 28.59
CA ASP A 130 38.29 -4.27 27.64
C ASP A 130 39.67 -4.56 26.99
N PRO A 131 40.28 -5.74 27.24
CA PRO A 131 41.59 -6.10 26.74
C PRO A 131 41.65 -6.32 25.22
N LYS A 132 40.49 -6.41 24.53
CA LYS A 132 40.45 -6.50 23.06
C LYS A 132 40.60 -5.16 22.36
N ILE A 133 40.30 -4.06 23.04
CA ILE A 133 40.33 -2.71 22.46
C ILE A 133 41.60 -2.01 22.96
N GLY A 134 42.57 -1.80 22.07
CA GLY A 134 43.80 -1.04 22.31
C GLY A 134 43.64 0.48 22.15
N SER A 135 44.68 1.21 22.55
CA SER A 135 44.82 2.68 22.40
C SER A 135 45.55 3.08 21.11
N ASP A 136 45.43 2.26 20.05
CA ASP A 136 46.05 2.51 18.75
C ASP A 136 45.59 3.86 18.19
N ARG A 137 46.51 4.61 17.59
CA ARG A 137 46.22 5.94 17.03
C ARG A 137 45.48 5.81 15.70
N ILE A 138 44.36 6.51 15.55
CA ILE A 138 43.67 6.71 14.28
C ILE A 138 44.44 7.76 13.47
N ASP A 139 44.94 7.37 12.29
CA ASP A 139 45.80 8.21 11.44
C ASP A 139 45.00 9.17 10.56
N VAL A 140 43.80 8.77 10.13
CA VAL A 140 42.90 9.62 9.32
C VAL A 140 41.53 9.70 9.99
N VAL A 141 41.12 10.93 10.33
CA VAL A 141 39.87 11.20 11.04
C VAL A 141 38.95 12.04 10.17
N PHE A 142 37.73 11.56 9.95
CA PHE A 142 36.68 12.31 9.27
C PHE A 142 35.89 13.15 10.27
N THR A 143 35.79 14.45 10.03
CA THR A 143 35.01 15.39 10.86
C THR A 143 33.90 16.03 10.03
N LYS A 144 32.85 16.52 10.68
CA LYS A 144 31.77 17.24 9.98
C LYS A 144 32.27 18.42 9.13
N ALA A 145 33.32 19.11 9.57
CA ALA A 145 33.85 20.30 8.90
C ALA A 145 34.61 20.00 7.60
N ASN A 146 35.27 18.84 7.51
CA ASN A 146 36.14 18.48 6.38
C ASN A 146 35.65 17.24 5.60
N LYS A 147 34.40 16.83 5.79
CA LYS A 147 33.88 15.52 5.34
C LYS A 147 34.04 15.16 3.85
N ARG A 148 34.25 16.15 2.97
CA ARG A 148 34.50 15.96 1.52
C ARG A 148 35.88 16.48 1.05
N GLU A 149 36.70 16.94 1.99
CA GLU A 149 38.04 17.49 1.76
C GLU A 149 39.14 16.55 2.26
N VAL A 150 38.82 15.61 3.15
CA VAL A 150 39.75 14.59 3.64
C VAL A 150 40.26 13.71 2.50
N ARG A 151 41.56 13.45 2.50
CA ARG A 151 42.26 12.51 1.61
C ARG A 151 42.98 11.46 2.43
N ILE A 152 42.78 10.18 2.14
CA ILE A 152 43.35 9.05 2.90
C ILE A 152 44.78 8.76 2.41
N GLY A 153 45.00 8.88 1.10
CA GLY A 153 46.28 8.66 0.44
C GLY A 153 46.10 8.33 -1.03
N ASP A 154 47.06 8.72 -1.87
CA ASP A 154 46.93 8.67 -3.33
C ASP A 154 46.53 7.30 -3.88
N GLU A 155 47.07 6.19 -3.34
CA GLU A 155 46.70 4.83 -3.79
C GLU A 155 45.29 4.41 -3.35
N PHE A 156 44.81 4.87 -2.19
CA PHE A 156 43.48 4.53 -1.69
C PHE A 156 42.42 5.40 -2.38
N ASP A 157 42.72 6.69 -2.51
CA ASP A 157 41.86 7.68 -3.17
C ASP A 157 41.76 7.45 -4.69
N ALA A 158 42.70 6.70 -5.29
CA ALA A 158 42.63 6.27 -6.69
C ALA A 158 41.55 5.21 -6.95
N ASP A 159 41.19 4.39 -5.96
CA ASP A 159 40.19 3.33 -6.12
C ASP A 159 38.87 3.59 -5.38
N PHE A 160 38.85 4.45 -4.36
CA PHE A 160 37.67 4.69 -3.52
C PHE A 160 37.06 6.09 -3.65
N ASP A 161 35.74 6.15 -3.71
CA ASP A 161 34.95 7.32 -3.26
C ASP A 161 34.44 7.04 -1.84
N TYR A 162 34.29 8.07 -1.02
CA TYR A 162 33.80 7.92 0.34
C TYR A 162 33.03 9.15 0.82
N GLU A 163 32.07 8.92 1.71
CA GLU A 163 31.20 9.94 2.28
C GLU A 163 31.07 9.66 3.78
N TYR A 164 31.31 10.70 4.57
CA TYR A 164 31.08 10.68 6.01
C TYR A 164 29.68 11.19 6.33
N VAL A 165 28.83 10.30 6.83
CA VAL A 165 27.44 10.55 7.17
C VAL A 165 27.35 11.06 8.61
N ASP A 166 27.75 12.32 8.83
CA ASP A 166 27.74 12.97 10.16
C ASP A 166 26.33 13.10 10.77
N GLY A 167 25.29 13.00 9.95
CA GLY A 167 23.90 12.95 10.41
C GLY A 167 23.45 11.58 10.96
N HIS A 168 24.26 10.53 10.79
CA HIS A 168 24.00 9.16 11.28
C HIS A 168 24.31 9.05 12.78
N GLY A 169 23.48 8.30 13.51
CA GLY A 169 23.57 8.15 14.96
C GLY A 169 24.93 7.66 15.49
N ASN A 170 25.61 6.81 14.71
CA ASN A 170 26.92 6.23 15.01
C ASN A 170 28.09 6.90 14.25
N LEU A 171 27.84 8.00 13.52
CA LEU A 171 28.85 8.71 12.73
C LEU A 171 29.54 7.80 11.72
N GLU A 172 28.81 7.42 10.68
CA GLU A 172 29.19 6.35 9.75
C GLU A 172 29.98 6.84 8.53
N LEU A 173 30.92 6.02 8.08
CA LEU A 173 31.70 6.16 6.85
C LEU A 173 31.24 5.13 5.83
N VAL A 174 30.95 5.59 4.61
CA VAL A 174 30.53 4.73 3.50
C VAL A 174 31.55 4.83 2.38
N PHE A 175 31.93 3.69 1.79
CA PHE A 175 32.97 3.60 0.77
C PHE A 175 32.43 2.95 -0.51
N LEU A 176 32.75 3.52 -1.66
CA LEU A 176 32.53 2.94 -2.98
C LEU A 176 33.88 2.52 -3.56
N TYR A 177 34.09 1.22 -3.72
CA TYR A 177 35.18 0.69 -4.51
C TYR A 177 34.84 0.79 -6.00
N ARG A 178 35.41 1.79 -6.68
CA ARG A 178 35.11 2.11 -8.09
C ARG A 178 35.44 0.98 -9.06
N PRO A 179 36.61 0.30 -8.99
CA PRO A 179 37.00 -0.68 -10.02
C PRO A 179 35.99 -1.79 -10.26
N GLU A 180 35.26 -2.22 -9.22
CA GLU A 180 34.27 -3.29 -9.30
C GLU A 180 32.86 -2.85 -8.92
N ARG A 181 32.63 -1.54 -8.75
CA ARG A 181 31.31 -0.94 -8.46
C ARG A 181 30.67 -1.54 -7.19
N VAL A 182 31.44 -1.60 -6.10
CA VAL A 182 31.02 -2.23 -4.82
C VAL A 182 30.92 -1.17 -3.72
N LEU A 183 29.74 -1.02 -3.13
CA LEU A 183 29.51 -0.17 -1.96
C LEU A 183 29.72 -0.97 -0.66
N ILE A 184 30.45 -0.41 0.29
CA ILE A 184 30.73 -0.98 1.61
C ILE A 184 30.20 0.00 2.66
N GLU A 185 29.31 -0.49 3.53
CA GLU A 185 28.70 0.28 4.62
C GLU A 185 28.48 -0.59 5.87
N ALA A 186 28.15 0.05 6.99
CA ALA A 186 28.02 -0.60 8.29
C ALA A 186 26.58 -0.64 8.77
N ASP A 187 26.08 0.50 9.24
CA ASP A 187 24.80 0.66 9.94
C ASP A 187 23.75 1.45 9.14
N LEU A 188 24.07 1.86 7.91
CA LEU A 188 23.18 2.63 7.05
C LEU A 188 22.06 1.76 6.49
N LEU A 189 22.34 0.50 6.15
CA LEU A 189 21.36 -0.45 5.63
C LEU A 189 21.63 -1.87 6.10
N PHE A 190 20.67 -2.46 6.82
CA PHE A 190 20.73 -3.88 7.14
C PHE A 190 19.99 -4.68 6.06
N ASN A 191 20.53 -5.84 5.70
CA ASN A 191 19.87 -6.81 4.81
C ASN A 191 19.65 -8.14 5.52
N LEU A 192 18.78 -8.13 6.53
CA LEU A 192 18.44 -9.32 7.29
C LEU A 192 17.43 -10.22 6.53
N PRO A 193 17.42 -11.55 6.79
CA PRO A 193 18.22 -12.31 7.76
C PRO A 193 19.70 -12.49 7.39
N ALA A 194 20.56 -12.60 8.41
CA ALA A 194 22.00 -12.82 8.27
C ALA A 194 22.35 -14.29 8.01
N VAL A 195 21.92 -14.84 6.87
CA VAL A 195 22.01 -16.28 6.58
C VAL A 195 23.47 -16.73 6.46
N GLU A 196 24.30 -15.98 5.73
CA GLU A 196 25.70 -16.34 5.52
C GLU A 196 26.48 -16.35 6.84
N GLN A 197 26.26 -15.34 7.67
CA GLN A 197 26.98 -15.10 8.92
C GLN A 197 26.66 -16.15 10.00
N TYR A 198 25.52 -16.85 9.90
CA TYR A 198 25.14 -17.93 10.82
C TYR A 198 25.19 -19.34 10.19
N SER A 199 25.61 -19.48 8.93
CA SER A 199 25.56 -20.75 8.18
C SER A 199 26.40 -21.90 8.79
N ARG A 200 27.41 -21.59 9.61
CA ARG A 200 28.25 -22.58 10.33
C ARG A 200 27.93 -22.69 11.82
N ALA A 201 26.97 -21.91 12.33
CA ALA A 201 26.59 -21.95 13.74
C ALA A 201 25.57 -23.08 14.00
N PRO A 202 25.67 -23.82 15.11
CA PRO A 202 24.68 -24.86 15.45
C PRO A 202 23.27 -24.25 15.58
N GLU A 203 22.26 -24.93 15.02
CA GLU A 203 20.86 -24.55 15.19
C GLU A 203 20.51 -24.59 16.68
N ALA A 204 20.07 -23.45 17.22
CA ALA A 204 19.63 -23.35 18.60
C ALA A 204 18.10 -23.49 18.66
N ASP A 205 17.62 -24.41 19.51
CA ASP A 205 16.21 -24.68 19.76
C ASP A 205 15.40 -23.43 20.17
N GLY A 206 14.13 -23.44 19.78
CA GLY A 206 13.20 -22.31 19.79
C GLY A 206 12.94 -21.65 21.15
N GLY A 207 12.67 -20.34 21.10
CA GLY A 207 12.29 -19.51 22.25
C GLY A 207 12.09 -18.04 21.88
N ALA A 208 11.86 -17.15 22.85
CA ALA A 208 11.55 -15.72 22.66
C ALA A 208 12.57 -14.93 21.80
N ALA A 209 13.83 -15.36 21.78
CA ALA A 209 14.86 -14.79 20.91
C ALA A 209 14.58 -15.06 19.41
N ALA A 210 13.93 -16.17 19.05
CA ALA A 210 13.57 -16.49 17.67
C ALA A 210 12.49 -15.54 17.12
N ILE A 211 11.55 -15.10 17.97
CA ILE A 211 10.49 -14.15 17.58
C ILE A 211 11.04 -12.73 17.43
N ALA A 212 11.87 -12.28 18.39
CA ALA A 212 12.57 -11.00 18.28
C ALA A 212 13.49 -10.94 17.05
N ASN A 213 14.18 -12.05 16.75
CA ASN A 213 14.96 -12.19 15.53
C ASN A 213 14.08 -12.14 14.28
N ARG A 214 12.96 -12.87 14.21
CA ARG A 214 12.04 -12.83 13.06
C ARG A 214 11.43 -11.44 12.84
N LEU A 215 11.09 -10.72 13.91
CA LEU A 215 10.54 -9.37 13.83
C LEU A 215 11.58 -8.36 13.33
N LEU A 216 12.79 -8.37 13.89
CA LEU A 216 13.86 -7.50 13.42
C LEU A 216 14.27 -7.83 11.98
N GLN A 217 14.35 -9.13 11.65
CA GLN A 217 14.58 -9.60 10.29
C GLN A 217 13.54 -9.04 9.32
N HIS A 218 12.27 -8.99 9.70
CA HIS A 218 11.22 -8.42 8.84
C HIS A 218 11.27 -6.89 8.74
N LEU A 219 11.65 -6.20 9.82
CA LEU A 219 11.74 -4.72 9.86
C LEU A 219 12.99 -4.17 9.14
N GLN A 220 14.08 -4.94 9.16
CA GLN A 220 15.38 -4.61 8.58
C GLN A 220 15.75 -5.54 7.42
N SER A 221 14.74 -6.05 6.70
CA SER A 221 14.93 -6.71 5.41
C SER A 221 14.86 -5.68 4.30
N ALA A 222 15.76 -5.79 3.33
CA ALA A 222 15.69 -5.04 2.10
C ALA A 222 14.66 -5.60 1.09
N ALA A 223 13.99 -6.71 1.41
CA ALA A 223 12.98 -7.32 0.56
C ALA A 223 11.65 -6.51 0.56
N GLY A 224 10.99 -6.41 -0.59
CA GLY A 224 9.72 -5.70 -0.76
C GLY A 224 9.87 -4.17 -0.91
N ASP A 225 8.92 -3.40 -0.36
CA ASP A 225 8.83 -1.93 -0.52
C ASP A 225 9.82 -1.14 0.35
N ALA A 226 10.60 -1.82 1.19
CA ALA A 226 11.60 -1.26 2.11
C ALA A 226 11.11 -0.07 2.97
N ALA A 227 9.79 0.08 3.14
CA ALA A 227 9.16 1.22 3.77
C ALA A 227 9.48 1.33 5.28
N TRP A 228 9.69 0.20 5.93
CA TRP A 228 10.09 0.13 7.34
C TRP A 228 11.57 0.47 7.54
N VAL A 229 12.47 0.03 6.64
CA VAL A 229 13.88 0.45 6.63
C VAL A 229 13.99 1.97 6.46
N ARG A 230 13.22 2.55 5.52
CA ARG A 230 13.11 4.02 5.35
C ARG A 230 12.69 4.74 6.63
N ARG A 231 11.62 4.26 7.28
CA ARG A 231 11.08 4.87 8.51
C ARG A 231 12.05 4.71 9.68
N PHE A 232 12.68 3.55 9.81
CA PHE A 232 13.70 3.30 10.82
C PHE A 232 14.90 4.24 10.65
N ASN A 233 15.42 4.36 9.42
CA ASN A 233 16.52 5.28 9.13
C ASN A 233 16.15 6.75 9.41
N TRP A 234 14.93 7.16 9.06
CA TRP A 234 14.45 8.54 9.24
C TRP A 234 14.15 8.92 10.71
N HIS A 235 13.57 8.00 11.48
CA HIS A 235 13.09 8.29 12.84
C HIS A 235 14.04 7.87 13.95
N VAL A 236 14.90 6.87 13.71
CA VAL A 236 15.75 6.27 14.75
C VAL A 236 17.22 6.55 14.50
N VAL A 237 17.66 6.47 13.25
CA VAL A 237 19.09 6.53 12.89
C VAL A 237 19.57 7.97 12.61
N SER A 238 18.73 8.81 12.00
CA SER A 238 19.08 10.19 11.65
C SER A 238 18.98 11.14 12.85
N LYS A 239 20.12 11.61 13.36
CA LYS A 239 20.21 12.66 14.40
C LYS A 239 20.13 14.07 13.82
N ASP A 240 20.77 14.29 12.67
CA ASP A 240 20.67 15.52 11.87
C ASP A 240 20.10 15.16 10.49
N ARG A 241 18.80 15.37 10.31
CA ARG A 241 18.06 14.99 9.10
C ARG A 241 18.49 15.75 7.85
N ALA A 242 18.97 16.98 8.00
CA ALA A 242 19.42 17.77 6.85
C ALA A 242 20.77 17.24 6.35
N SER A 243 21.72 17.04 7.27
CA SER A 243 23.04 16.49 6.92
C SER A 243 22.96 15.04 6.44
N PHE A 244 22.10 14.22 7.07
CA PHE A 244 21.86 12.84 6.66
C PHE A 244 21.32 12.73 5.23
N ASN A 245 20.33 13.56 4.86
CA ASN A 245 19.79 13.59 3.49
C ASN A 245 20.82 14.04 2.45
N ASP A 246 21.68 15.00 2.80
CA ASP A 246 22.75 15.46 1.89
C ASP A 246 23.73 14.33 1.58
N SER A 247 24.17 13.60 2.61
CA SER A 247 25.08 12.46 2.43
C SER A 247 24.42 11.27 1.74
N VAL A 248 23.15 10.95 2.05
CA VAL A 248 22.41 9.90 1.32
C VAL A 248 22.23 10.25 -0.16
N LYS A 249 21.99 11.53 -0.48
CA LYS A 249 21.91 12.00 -1.87
C LYS A 249 23.27 11.90 -2.59
N ALA A 250 24.37 12.20 -1.90
CA ALA A 250 25.72 12.06 -2.44
C ALA A 250 26.05 10.60 -2.76
N ILE A 251 25.81 9.68 -1.82
CA ILE A 251 25.97 8.22 -2.03
C ILE A 251 25.01 7.73 -3.14
N GLY A 252 23.79 8.28 -3.18
CA GLY A 252 22.80 8.02 -4.22
C GLY A 252 23.23 8.49 -5.63
N ALA A 253 24.25 9.33 -5.77
CA ALA A 253 24.80 9.72 -7.07
C ALA A 253 25.91 8.76 -7.56
N TRP A 254 26.46 7.91 -6.69
CA TRP A 254 27.52 6.97 -7.04
C TRP A 254 27.02 5.78 -7.88
N ASP A 255 27.90 5.24 -8.72
CA ASP A 255 27.62 4.06 -9.54
C ASP A 255 28.14 2.77 -8.89
N PHE A 256 27.26 2.02 -8.25
CA PHE A 256 27.53 0.68 -7.69
C PHE A 256 26.52 -0.34 -8.17
N ALA A 257 26.91 -1.61 -8.21
CA ALA A 257 26.03 -2.75 -8.51
C ALA A 257 25.87 -3.68 -7.29
N THR A 258 26.92 -3.81 -6.48
CA THR A 258 26.95 -4.67 -5.29
C THR A 258 27.02 -3.82 -4.02
N LEU A 259 26.28 -4.19 -2.99
CA LEU A 259 26.31 -3.55 -1.66
C LEU A 259 26.63 -4.60 -0.59
N ILE A 260 27.70 -4.35 0.17
CA ILE A 260 28.21 -5.20 1.24
C ILE A 260 27.91 -4.51 2.60
N PRO A 261 26.87 -4.94 3.33
CA PRO A 261 26.60 -4.47 4.69
C PRO A 261 27.46 -5.22 5.73
N CYS A 262 27.83 -4.58 6.83
CA CYS A 262 28.41 -5.27 8.00
C CYS A 262 27.43 -6.27 8.65
N HIS A 263 26.13 -5.99 8.55
CA HIS A 263 25.05 -6.76 9.16
C HIS A 263 24.02 -7.21 8.10
N GLY A 264 23.87 -8.53 7.94
CA GLY A 264 23.00 -9.12 6.90
C GLY A 264 23.75 -9.62 5.66
N ASP A 265 23.00 -10.14 4.69
CA ASP A 265 23.54 -10.77 3.48
C ASP A 265 23.96 -9.72 2.41
N VAL A 266 24.95 -10.07 1.57
CA VAL A 266 25.42 -9.20 0.48
C VAL A 266 24.34 -9.06 -0.60
N LEU A 267 24.14 -7.86 -1.11
CA LEU A 267 23.25 -7.56 -2.22
C LEU A 267 24.04 -7.49 -3.52
N GLU A 268 24.10 -8.59 -4.27
CA GLU A 268 24.84 -8.69 -5.53
C GLU A 268 23.95 -8.35 -6.74
N GLY A 269 24.41 -7.43 -7.58
CA GLY A 269 23.75 -7.07 -8.85
C GLY A 269 22.53 -6.16 -8.73
N ASN A 270 21.94 -5.99 -7.54
CA ASN A 270 20.78 -5.12 -7.31
C ASN A 270 20.97 -4.11 -6.17
N GLY A 271 22.19 -3.94 -5.65
CA GLY A 271 22.47 -3.09 -4.49
C GLY A 271 22.02 -1.64 -4.67
N LYS A 272 22.21 -1.07 -5.88
CA LYS A 272 21.76 0.30 -6.19
C LYS A 272 20.25 0.48 -6.14
N ALA A 273 19.51 -0.44 -6.76
CA ALA A 273 18.06 -0.40 -6.78
C ALA A 273 17.48 -0.54 -5.36
N VAL A 274 18.14 -1.28 -4.48
CA VAL A 274 17.77 -1.38 -3.05
C VAL A 274 18.08 -0.08 -2.31
N PHE A 275 19.27 0.49 -2.50
CA PHE A 275 19.67 1.74 -1.86
C PHE A 275 18.76 2.91 -2.23
N ASP A 276 18.43 3.08 -3.51
CA ASP A 276 17.57 4.17 -3.99
C ASP A 276 16.13 4.05 -3.46
N LYS A 277 15.65 2.81 -3.24
CA LYS A 277 14.38 2.58 -2.54
C LYS A 277 14.42 3.06 -1.10
N VAL A 278 15.56 2.97 -0.41
CA VAL A 278 15.70 3.37 1.00
C VAL A 278 16.08 4.85 1.17
N GLY A 279 16.76 5.47 0.20
CA GLY A 279 17.28 6.84 0.31
C GLY A 279 16.31 8.01 0.08
N ALA A 280 15.06 7.78 -0.32
CA ALA A 280 14.12 8.85 -0.67
C ALA A 280 13.51 9.57 0.55
N SER A 281 13.78 10.87 0.72
CA SER A 281 13.21 11.72 1.80
C SER A 281 11.69 11.97 1.63
N PRO A 282 10.91 12.07 2.72
CA PRO A 282 9.49 12.43 2.65
C PRO A 282 9.28 13.95 2.40
N PRO A 283 8.25 14.37 1.64
CA PRO A 283 8.08 15.77 1.21
C PRO A 283 7.63 16.70 2.36
N ARG A 284 8.25 17.88 2.47
CA ARG A 284 7.88 18.98 3.38
C ARG A 284 6.98 20.01 2.68
N ILE A 285 5.93 20.44 3.38
CA ILE A 285 5.02 21.53 3.02
C ILE A 285 5.63 22.85 3.50
N ALA A 286 5.75 23.86 2.63
CA ALA A 286 6.11 25.23 3.01
C ALA A 286 5.20 26.25 2.30
N SER A 287 4.67 27.16 3.11
CA SER A 287 3.79 28.30 2.80
C SER A 287 4.58 29.61 2.65
N GLN A 288 4.20 30.50 1.73
CA GLN A 288 4.29 31.99 1.82
C GLN A 288 3.69 32.60 0.52
N ARG A 289 2.52 33.26 0.56
CA ARG A 289 2.21 34.69 0.80
C ARG A 289 2.71 35.69 -0.29
N ARG A 290 1.70 36.24 -1.00
CA ARG A 290 1.54 37.51 -1.77
C ARG A 290 2.34 38.71 -1.21
N ARG A 291 2.77 39.78 -1.94
CA ARG A 291 2.14 40.74 -2.91
C ARG A 291 3.19 41.90 -3.20
N PRO A 292 2.92 43.07 -3.85
CA PRO A 292 2.64 43.44 -5.27
C PRO A 292 3.47 44.69 -5.77
N LEU A 293 2.98 45.39 -6.83
CA LEU A 293 3.30 46.76 -7.36
C LEU A 293 4.22 46.74 -8.59
N LEU A 294 4.05 47.46 -9.70
CA LEU A 294 3.25 48.63 -10.18
C LEU A 294 3.57 48.68 -11.71
N LEU A 295 2.71 48.96 -12.70
CA LEU A 295 1.94 50.18 -12.97
C LEU A 295 0.98 49.91 -14.16
N ASP A 296 -0.04 50.75 -14.18
CA ASP A 296 -1.29 50.76 -14.95
C ASP A 296 -1.14 51.57 -16.27
N PRO A 297 -2.19 52.09 -16.94
CA PRO A 297 -2.79 51.56 -18.17
C PRO A 297 -2.87 52.62 -19.30
N GLU A 298 -3.49 52.25 -20.43
CA GLU A 298 -4.47 53.05 -21.22
C GLU A 298 -4.58 52.45 -22.64
N CYS A 299 -5.68 52.51 -23.37
CA CYS A 299 -7.10 52.72 -23.12
C CYS A 299 -7.81 52.45 -24.47
N ARG A 300 -9.14 52.21 -24.41
CA ARG A 300 -10.14 52.35 -25.50
C ARG A 300 -10.14 51.32 -26.64
N GLU A 301 -11.26 50.90 -27.20
CA GLU A 301 -12.68 50.87 -26.84
C GLU A 301 -13.35 50.02 -27.94
N ARG A 302 -14.45 49.37 -27.56
CA ARG A 302 -15.65 49.09 -28.38
C ARG A 302 -15.60 48.05 -29.52
N VAL A 303 -16.11 46.86 -29.17
CA VAL A 303 -17.17 46.09 -29.85
C VAL A 303 -17.85 46.82 -31.03
N ALA A 304 -17.72 46.28 -32.25
CA ALA A 304 -18.82 45.71 -33.03
C ALA A 304 -18.48 45.59 -34.53
N ALA A 305 -18.66 44.37 -35.03
CA ALA A 305 -19.23 44.03 -36.33
C ALA A 305 -18.40 44.24 -37.62
N MET A 306 -18.04 43.07 -38.16
CA MET A 306 -18.32 42.59 -39.52
C MET A 306 -17.31 42.87 -40.65
N THR A 307 -16.86 41.73 -41.21
CA THR A 307 -16.61 41.44 -42.64
C THR A 307 -15.41 42.11 -43.29
N ASP A 308 -14.31 41.37 -43.42
CA ASP A 308 -14.10 40.31 -44.43
C ASP A 308 -12.71 40.41 -45.10
N TYR A 309 -12.12 39.24 -45.34
CA TYR A 309 -10.89 38.98 -46.08
C TYR A 309 -9.62 39.74 -45.67
N SER A 310 -8.79 39.09 -44.85
CA SER A 310 -7.40 38.76 -45.20
C SER A 310 -6.63 38.22 -43.98
N ARG A 311 -6.48 36.89 -43.89
CA ARG A 311 -5.42 36.24 -43.11
C ARG A 311 -5.26 34.80 -43.59
N MET A 312 -4.03 34.44 -43.99
CA MET A 312 -3.62 33.07 -44.29
C MET A 312 -4.03 32.13 -43.14
N ASP A 313 -4.75 31.05 -43.49
CA ASP A 313 -5.13 30.01 -42.53
C ASP A 313 -3.91 29.21 -42.04
N PRO A 314 -3.82 28.88 -40.74
CA PRO A 314 -2.93 27.84 -40.26
C PRO A 314 -3.38 26.48 -40.84
N PHE A 315 -2.42 25.67 -41.30
CA PHE A 315 -2.66 24.35 -41.92
C PHE A 315 -3.72 23.54 -41.16
N SER A 316 -4.84 23.24 -41.82
CA SER A 316 -5.98 22.48 -41.27
C SER A 316 -5.92 21.03 -41.75
N PHE A 317 -6.01 20.06 -40.84
CA PHE A 317 -6.13 18.62 -41.13
C PHE A 317 -7.36 18.04 -40.44
N ALA A 318 -7.89 16.94 -40.94
CA ALA A 318 -9.00 16.20 -40.34
C ALA A 318 -8.51 14.88 -39.71
N GLY A 319 -9.08 14.46 -38.58
CA GLY A 319 -8.82 13.13 -38.03
C GLY A 319 -9.63 12.07 -38.77
N SER A 320 -9.08 10.86 -38.95
CA SER A 320 -9.82 9.74 -39.56
C SER A 320 -11.12 9.43 -38.80
N LYS A 321 -11.14 9.65 -37.48
CA LYS A 321 -12.32 9.51 -36.61
C LYS A 321 -13.49 10.43 -36.98
N ASP A 322 -13.20 11.55 -37.66
CA ASP A 322 -14.17 12.56 -38.06
C ASP A 322 -14.71 12.33 -39.49
N VAL A 323 -14.16 11.35 -40.21
CA VAL A 323 -14.55 11.01 -41.58
C VAL A 323 -15.58 9.87 -41.57
N ASP A 324 -16.85 10.25 -41.48
CA ASP A 324 -17.99 9.34 -41.61
C ASP A 324 -18.38 9.12 -43.08
N HIS A 325 -17.39 8.71 -43.88
CA HIS A 325 -17.57 8.36 -45.29
C HIS A 325 -17.15 6.89 -45.49
N PRO A 326 -17.88 6.09 -46.28
CA PRO A 326 -17.46 4.74 -46.61
C PRO A 326 -16.13 4.76 -47.37
N VAL A 327 -15.28 3.78 -47.08
CA VAL A 327 -14.04 3.56 -47.82
C VAL A 327 -14.43 3.12 -49.22
N SER A 328 -13.97 3.87 -50.22
CA SER A 328 -14.24 3.56 -51.61
C SER A 328 -12.95 3.55 -52.41
N VAL A 329 -12.93 2.75 -53.46
CA VAL A 329 -11.83 2.70 -54.41
C VAL A 329 -12.39 2.56 -55.81
N ARG A 330 -11.86 3.34 -56.74
CA ARG A 330 -12.21 3.24 -58.14
C ARG A 330 -11.22 2.35 -58.86
N ILE A 331 -11.71 1.28 -59.47
CA ILE A 331 -10.92 0.43 -60.35
C ILE A 331 -10.94 1.06 -61.74
N MET A 332 -9.81 1.61 -62.19
CA MET A 332 -9.73 2.36 -63.45
C MET A 332 -9.47 1.43 -64.63
N ASN A 333 -8.23 0.96 -64.75
CA ASN A 333 -7.78 0.14 -65.86
C ASN A 333 -6.62 -0.77 -65.46
N LEU A 334 -6.39 -1.80 -66.27
CA LEU A 334 -5.24 -2.69 -66.16
C LEU A 334 -4.33 -2.48 -67.37
N GLU A 335 -3.11 -2.03 -67.12
CA GLU A 335 -2.05 -1.86 -68.11
C GLU A 335 -1.12 -3.06 -68.11
N GLY A 336 -0.66 -3.45 -69.30
CA GLY A 336 0.20 -4.60 -69.52
C GLY A 336 -0.30 -5.42 -70.69
N ASP A 337 0.62 -6.01 -71.44
CA ASP A 337 0.32 -6.88 -72.57
C ASP A 337 1.05 -8.20 -72.38
N GLU A 338 0.36 -9.28 -72.71
CA GLU A 338 0.90 -10.63 -72.65
C GLU A 338 0.46 -11.40 -73.89
N PRO A 339 1.40 -11.97 -74.66
CA PRO A 339 1.03 -12.73 -75.84
C PRO A 339 0.19 -13.96 -75.44
N PRO A 340 -0.85 -14.30 -76.22
CA PRO A 340 -1.63 -15.51 -75.97
C PRO A 340 -0.73 -16.76 -76.04
N VAL A 341 -1.12 -17.82 -75.32
CA VAL A 341 -0.40 -19.10 -75.34
C VAL A 341 -0.35 -19.59 -76.79
N LYS A 342 0.81 -20.06 -77.24
CA LYS A 342 0.94 -20.65 -78.58
C LYS A 342 -0.03 -21.83 -78.73
N TYR A 343 -0.65 -21.94 -79.90
CA TYR A 343 -1.63 -22.99 -80.18
C TYR A 343 -1.07 -24.41 -79.96
N SER A 344 0.23 -24.63 -80.18
CA SER A 344 0.92 -25.89 -79.90
C SER A 344 0.85 -26.29 -78.42
N ILE A 345 1.04 -25.36 -77.50
CA ILE A 345 0.99 -25.61 -76.05
C ILE A 345 -0.45 -25.83 -75.59
N LEU A 346 -1.43 -25.17 -76.22
CA LEU A 346 -2.86 -25.39 -75.95
C LEU A 346 -3.37 -26.75 -76.46
N LEU A 347 -2.68 -27.37 -77.43
CA LEU A 347 -2.98 -28.74 -77.88
C LEU A 347 -2.47 -29.77 -76.87
N ASP A 348 -1.25 -29.57 -76.34
CA ASP A 348 -0.65 -30.45 -75.34
C ASP A 348 -1.34 -30.33 -73.97
N ARG A 349 -1.80 -29.12 -73.63
CA ARG A 349 -2.52 -28.81 -72.39
C ARG A 349 -3.88 -28.17 -72.66
N PRO A 350 -4.91 -28.99 -72.96
CA PRO A 350 -6.25 -28.50 -73.29
C PRO A 350 -6.93 -27.81 -72.10
N ASP A 351 -6.50 -28.07 -70.86
CA ASP A 351 -6.95 -27.39 -69.65
C ASP A 351 -6.67 -25.87 -69.68
N LEU A 352 -5.56 -25.44 -70.29
CA LEU A 352 -5.19 -24.03 -70.40
C LEU A 352 -6.06 -23.25 -71.39
N ARG A 353 -6.73 -23.94 -72.33
CA ARG A 353 -7.61 -23.33 -73.33
C ARG A 353 -8.89 -22.76 -72.71
N HIS A 354 -9.27 -23.26 -71.54
CA HIS A 354 -10.47 -22.84 -70.82
C HIS A 354 -10.28 -21.54 -70.04
N ILE A 355 -9.05 -21.03 -69.93
CA ILE A 355 -8.73 -19.75 -69.28
C ILE A 355 -8.73 -18.65 -70.34
N GLY A 356 -9.56 -17.62 -70.15
CA GLY A 356 -9.74 -16.55 -71.13
C GLY A 356 -8.44 -15.82 -71.45
N SER A 357 -7.66 -15.44 -70.43
CA SER A 357 -6.42 -14.68 -70.61
C SER A 357 -5.30 -15.46 -71.32
N ASN A 358 -5.42 -16.77 -71.44
CA ASN A 358 -4.49 -17.60 -72.20
C ASN A 358 -4.76 -17.56 -73.71
N THR A 359 -6.00 -17.27 -74.12
CA THR A 359 -6.43 -17.30 -75.51
C THR A 359 -6.59 -15.90 -76.11
N SER A 360 -6.95 -14.91 -75.29
CA SER A 360 -7.16 -13.52 -75.70
C SER A 360 -6.49 -12.54 -74.73
N PRO A 361 -5.74 -11.53 -75.24
CA PRO A 361 -5.22 -10.44 -74.42
C PRO A 361 -6.32 -9.52 -73.88
N PHE A 362 -7.57 -9.64 -74.32
CA PHE A 362 -8.70 -8.84 -73.82
C PHE A 362 -9.80 -9.74 -73.22
N SER A 363 -9.40 -10.83 -72.57
CA SER A 363 -10.32 -11.73 -71.87
C SER A 363 -11.14 -11.02 -70.81
N ASP A 364 -12.35 -11.50 -70.55
CA ASP A 364 -13.25 -10.97 -69.55
C ASP A 364 -12.68 -11.21 -68.14
N LEU A 365 -12.49 -10.14 -67.36
CA LEU A 365 -11.91 -10.18 -66.02
C LEU A 365 -12.81 -9.39 -65.05
N TYR A 366 -12.82 -9.79 -63.78
CA TYR A 366 -13.45 -9.02 -62.71
C TYR A 366 -12.48 -8.83 -61.54
N VAL A 367 -12.71 -7.81 -60.72
CA VAL A 367 -11.82 -7.45 -59.60
C VAL A 367 -12.58 -7.55 -58.30
N THR A 368 -11.98 -8.14 -57.29
CA THR A 368 -12.47 -8.12 -55.90
C THR A 368 -11.55 -7.28 -55.03
N VAL A 369 -12.14 -6.48 -54.14
CA VAL A 369 -11.44 -5.63 -53.18
C VAL A 369 -11.90 -5.97 -51.76
N GLN A 370 -10.96 -6.10 -50.83
CA GLN A 370 -11.24 -6.37 -49.42
C GLN A 370 -10.30 -5.59 -48.51
N VAL A 371 -10.82 -5.09 -47.38
CA VAL A 371 -9.98 -4.45 -46.35
C VAL A 371 -9.40 -5.51 -45.43
N TRP A 372 -8.10 -5.41 -45.16
CA TRP A 372 -7.35 -6.24 -44.22
C TRP A 372 -6.69 -5.38 -43.16
N ALA A 373 -6.61 -5.88 -41.93
CA ALA A 373 -5.90 -5.24 -40.82
C ALA A 373 -5.38 -6.30 -39.84
N GLY A 374 -4.15 -6.13 -39.33
CA GLY A 374 -3.54 -7.08 -38.39
C GLY A 374 -3.41 -8.49 -38.99
N SER A 375 -3.17 -8.55 -40.31
CA SER A 375 -3.11 -9.79 -41.09
C SER A 375 -4.41 -10.63 -41.05
N LYS A 376 -5.57 -10.00 -40.81
CA LYS A 376 -6.90 -10.62 -40.89
C LYS A 376 -7.84 -9.82 -41.81
N PRO A 377 -8.76 -10.49 -42.53
CA PRO A 377 -9.78 -9.80 -43.30
C PRO A 377 -10.73 -9.04 -42.37
N PHE A 378 -10.94 -7.76 -42.65
CA PHE A 378 -11.72 -6.84 -41.82
C PHE A 378 -13.13 -6.58 -42.40
N THR A 379 -13.30 -6.77 -43.71
CA THR A 379 -14.60 -6.67 -44.40
C THR A 379 -14.89 -7.91 -45.25
N VAL A 380 -16.13 -8.07 -45.71
CA VAL A 380 -16.42 -8.96 -46.85
C VAL A 380 -15.85 -8.38 -48.15
N PRO A 381 -15.43 -9.21 -49.13
CA PRO A 381 -14.94 -8.72 -50.41
C PRO A 381 -16.07 -8.13 -51.26
N VAL A 382 -15.81 -7.01 -51.93
CA VAL A 382 -16.70 -6.36 -52.90
C VAL A 382 -16.13 -6.54 -54.28
N GLN A 383 -16.97 -6.76 -55.30
CA GLN A 383 -16.52 -7.06 -56.65
C GLN A 383 -17.06 -6.07 -57.69
N THR A 384 -16.30 -5.88 -58.77
CA THR A 384 -16.75 -5.15 -59.96
C THR A 384 -17.82 -5.93 -60.73
N ALA A 385 -18.63 -5.22 -61.52
CA ALA A 385 -19.47 -5.86 -62.52
C ALA A 385 -18.63 -6.65 -63.55
N TYR A 386 -19.18 -7.76 -64.05
CA TYR A 386 -18.57 -8.52 -65.12
C TYR A 386 -18.62 -7.70 -66.43
N LYS A 387 -17.46 -7.45 -67.05
CA LYS A 387 -17.38 -6.60 -68.24
C LYS A 387 -16.48 -7.24 -69.32
N PRO A 388 -16.97 -7.37 -70.56
CA PRO A 388 -16.14 -7.84 -71.67
C PRO A 388 -15.26 -6.72 -72.24
N PHE A 389 -14.00 -7.02 -72.52
CA PHE A 389 -13.05 -6.06 -73.06
C PHE A 389 -12.86 -6.25 -74.57
N ARG A 390 -13.03 -5.17 -75.36
CA ARG A 390 -12.84 -5.22 -76.82
C ARG A 390 -11.45 -4.75 -77.27
N SER A 391 -10.98 -3.65 -76.70
CA SER A 391 -9.72 -2.99 -77.09
C SER A 391 -8.88 -2.52 -75.91
N GLU A 392 -9.49 -2.30 -74.74
CA GLU A 392 -8.81 -1.81 -73.54
C GLU A 392 -9.47 -2.41 -72.29
N ARG A 393 -8.66 -2.75 -71.28
CA ARG A 393 -9.11 -3.30 -69.99
C ARG A 393 -9.51 -2.18 -69.02
N LYS A 394 -10.63 -1.52 -69.27
CA LYS A 394 -11.15 -0.38 -68.48
C LYS A 394 -12.45 -0.71 -67.75
N TRP A 395 -12.41 -0.72 -66.42
CA TRP A 395 -13.61 -0.83 -65.57
C TRP A 395 -14.24 0.56 -65.34
N ASN A 396 -13.45 1.50 -64.84
CA ASN A 396 -13.87 2.84 -64.40
C ASN A 396 -15.02 2.82 -63.36
N GLU A 397 -15.01 1.83 -62.47
CA GLU A 397 -16.08 1.54 -61.52
C GLU A 397 -15.64 1.88 -60.09
N TRP A 398 -16.48 2.64 -59.36
CA TRP A 398 -16.29 2.89 -57.93
C TRP A 398 -16.87 1.72 -57.13
N LEU A 399 -16.04 1.11 -56.27
CA LEU A 399 -16.47 0.11 -55.31
C LEU A 399 -16.51 0.73 -53.93
N GLU A 400 -17.68 0.66 -53.30
CA GLU A 400 -17.89 1.07 -51.92
C GLU A 400 -17.73 -0.15 -51.01
N LEU A 401 -16.82 -0.06 -50.04
CA LEU A 401 -16.56 -1.13 -49.08
C LEU A 401 -17.46 -0.95 -47.85
N PRO A 402 -17.89 -2.05 -47.19
CA PRO A 402 -18.80 -1.99 -46.05
C PRO A 402 -18.08 -1.60 -44.74
N ILE A 403 -17.31 -0.52 -44.79
CA ILE A 403 -16.57 0.06 -43.67
C ILE A 403 -16.31 1.55 -43.92
N THR A 404 -16.31 2.36 -42.87
CA THR A 404 -16.03 3.80 -42.94
C THR A 404 -14.57 4.12 -42.59
N TYR A 405 -14.06 5.27 -43.04
CA TYR A 405 -12.70 5.71 -42.68
C TYR A 405 -12.50 5.86 -41.16
N LYS A 406 -13.56 6.19 -40.41
CA LYS A 406 -13.58 6.24 -38.94
C LYS A 406 -13.25 4.92 -38.25
N GLN A 407 -13.51 3.78 -38.89
CA GLN A 407 -13.36 2.44 -38.31
C GLN A 407 -12.02 1.78 -38.68
N LEU A 408 -11.21 2.41 -39.51
CA LEU A 408 -9.97 1.82 -40.01
C LEU A 408 -8.84 1.94 -38.98
N PRO A 409 -8.16 0.83 -38.63
CA PRO A 409 -6.91 0.90 -37.89
C PRO A 409 -5.76 1.38 -38.79
N VAL A 410 -4.69 1.91 -38.18
CA VAL A 410 -3.53 2.48 -38.91
C VAL A 410 -2.85 1.49 -39.87
N ASN A 411 -2.88 0.20 -39.57
CA ASN A 411 -2.30 -0.85 -40.42
C ASN A 411 -3.29 -1.41 -41.46
N ALA A 412 -4.38 -0.72 -41.76
CA ALA A 412 -5.35 -1.15 -42.75
C ALA A 412 -4.77 -1.15 -44.18
N ARG A 413 -5.10 -2.19 -44.95
CA ARG A 413 -4.65 -2.42 -46.33
C ARG A 413 -5.81 -2.85 -47.22
N LEU A 414 -5.78 -2.44 -48.48
CA LEU A 414 -6.65 -2.94 -49.53
C LEU A 414 -5.99 -4.12 -50.23
N ALA A 415 -6.56 -5.31 -50.07
CA ALA A 415 -6.24 -6.48 -50.87
C ALA A 415 -7.11 -6.46 -52.13
N ILE A 416 -6.48 -6.38 -53.31
CA ILE A 416 -7.15 -6.28 -54.60
C ILE A 416 -6.72 -7.48 -55.45
N THR A 417 -7.67 -8.36 -55.76
CA THR A 417 -7.44 -9.55 -56.61
C THR A 417 -8.20 -9.40 -57.93
N ILE A 418 -7.50 -9.61 -59.04
CA ILE A 418 -8.05 -9.69 -60.38
C ILE A 418 -8.28 -11.17 -60.71
N TRP A 419 -9.48 -11.50 -61.17
CA TRP A 419 -9.92 -12.85 -61.43
C TRP A 419 -10.19 -13.07 -62.91
N ASP A 420 -9.75 -14.23 -63.37
CA ASP A 420 -10.14 -14.87 -64.62
C ASP A 420 -11.12 -16.02 -64.31
N LEU A 421 -11.80 -16.53 -65.33
CA LEU A 421 -12.76 -17.61 -65.20
C LEU A 421 -12.28 -18.88 -65.91
N SER A 422 -12.51 -20.03 -65.28
CA SER A 422 -12.33 -21.33 -65.90
C SER A 422 -13.49 -22.29 -65.58
N PRO A 423 -14.17 -22.85 -66.60
CA PRO A 423 -15.22 -23.84 -66.41
C PRO A 423 -14.73 -25.18 -65.83
N THR A 424 -13.43 -25.47 -65.90
CA THR A 424 -12.88 -26.79 -65.53
C THR A 424 -12.35 -26.89 -64.10
N GLY A 425 -12.36 -25.81 -63.31
CA GLY A 425 -11.96 -25.84 -61.90
C GLY A 425 -10.52 -26.35 -61.68
N ALA A 426 -9.54 -25.71 -62.32
CA ALA A 426 -8.12 -26.10 -62.25
C ALA A 426 -7.57 -26.11 -60.80
N LYS A 427 -6.41 -26.76 -60.56
CA LYS A 427 -5.76 -26.91 -59.22
C LYS A 427 -5.55 -25.61 -58.41
N ARG A 428 -5.65 -24.43 -59.03
CA ARG A 428 -5.52 -23.09 -58.40
C ARG A 428 -6.82 -22.29 -58.36
N ALA A 429 -7.95 -22.90 -58.72
CA ALA A 429 -9.24 -22.23 -58.78
C ALA A 429 -9.92 -22.24 -57.41
N LEU A 430 -10.52 -21.11 -57.04
CA LEU A 430 -11.61 -21.05 -56.07
C LEU A 430 -12.90 -21.21 -56.87
N ASP A 431 -13.45 -22.42 -56.88
CA ASP A 431 -14.53 -22.86 -57.77
C ASP A 431 -14.19 -22.63 -59.26
N HIS A 432 -14.84 -21.66 -59.91
CA HIS A 432 -14.60 -21.28 -61.30
C HIS A 432 -13.66 -20.08 -61.45
N ALA A 433 -13.25 -19.45 -60.36
CA ALA A 433 -12.42 -18.25 -60.37
C ALA A 433 -10.93 -18.59 -60.21
N ILE A 434 -10.11 -18.12 -61.15
CA ILE A 434 -8.65 -18.30 -61.13
C ILE A 434 -7.99 -16.93 -60.96
N PRO A 435 -7.03 -16.76 -60.02
CA PRO A 435 -6.38 -15.48 -59.83
C PRO A 435 -5.54 -15.13 -61.06
N PHE A 436 -5.95 -14.08 -61.77
CA PHE A 436 -5.11 -13.42 -62.76
C PHE A 436 -3.93 -12.75 -62.04
N GLY A 437 -4.18 -12.06 -60.93
CA GLY A 437 -3.11 -11.55 -60.07
C GLY A 437 -3.63 -10.69 -58.93
N GLY A 438 -2.76 -10.47 -57.94
CA GLY A 438 -3.11 -9.81 -56.68
C GLY A 438 -2.18 -8.66 -56.36
N THR A 439 -2.70 -7.65 -55.66
CA THR A 439 -1.94 -6.51 -55.18
C THR A 439 -2.48 -6.01 -53.84
N THR A 440 -1.60 -5.60 -52.93
CA THR A 440 -1.93 -5.15 -51.58
C THR A 440 -1.44 -3.71 -51.38
N LEU A 441 -2.37 -2.76 -51.26
CA LEU A 441 -2.12 -1.33 -51.13
C LEU A 441 -2.41 -0.87 -49.70
N PRO A 442 -1.45 -0.28 -48.95
CA PRO A 442 -1.74 0.30 -47.64
C PRO A 442 -2.68 1.52 -47.77
N LEU A 443 -3.64 1.66 -46.85
CA LEU A 443 -4.58 2.79 -46.86
C LEU A 443 -3.98 4.07 -46.26
N PHE A 444 -3.04 3.92 -45.33
CA PHE A 444 -2.27 5.02 -44.75
C PHE A 444 -0.84 5.02 -45.30
N ASP A 445 -0.28 6.21 -45.54
CA ASP A 445 1.12 6.37 -45.92
C ASP A 445 2.06 6.39 -44.69
N ALA A 446 3.35 6.65 -44.92
CA ALA A 446 4.37 6.67 -43.85
C ALA A 446 4.17 7.81 -42.83
N ASP A 447 3.41 8.84 -43.19
CA ASP A 447 3.08 9.99 -42.34
C ASP A 447 1.70 9.80 -41.64
N ASN A 448 1.14 8.58 -41.69
CA ASN A 448 -0.18 8.22 -41.19
C ASN A 448 -1.33 9.02 -41.84
N GLN A 449 -1.14 9.50 -43.08
CA GLN A 449 -2.19 10.16 -43.85
C GLN A 449 -2.92 9.15 -44.74
N VAL A 450 -4.23 9.30 -44.88
CA VAL A 450 -5.03 8.51 -45.82
C VAL A 450 -4.54 8.78 -47.23
N GLN A 451 -4.17 7.72 -47.96
CA GLN A 451 -3.76 7.84 -49.35
C GLN A 451 -4.92 8.36 -50.21
N ARG A 452 -4.63 9.31 -51.11
CA ARG A 452 -5.61 10.00 -51.95
C ARG A 452 -5.21 10.01 -53.42
N GLY A 453 -6.20 10.17 -54.29
CA GLY A 453 -6.01 10.27 -55.73
C GLY A 453 -5.53 8.97 -56.39
N ARG A 454 -4.93 9.09 -57.58
CA ARG A 454 -4.52 7.94 -58.38
C ARG A 454 -3.29 7.23 -57.81
N GLN A 455 -3.35 5.90 -57.83
CA GLN A 455 -2.32 4.98 -57.39
C GLN A 455 -2.07 3.93 -58.49
N LYS A 456 -0.80 3.70 -58.81
CA LYS A 456 -0.37 2.62 -59.72
C LYS A 456 0.10 1.43 -58.90
N CYS A 457 -0.65 0.34 -58.95
CA CYS A 457 -0.39 -0.86 -58.14
C CYS A 457 0.25 -1.95 -58.99
N LEU A 458 1.41 -2.47 -58.56
CA LEU A 458 2.02 -3.64 -59.20
C LEU A 458 1.16 -4.89 -58.97
N VAL A 459 0.81 -5.59 -60.05
CA VAL A 459 0.03 -6.84 -59.99
C VAL A 459 0.96 -8.05 -59.99
N HIS A 460 0.87 -8.86 -58.93
CA HIS A 460 1.63 -10.10 -58.81
C HIS A 460 0.85 -11.22 -59.48
N ARG A 461 1.37 -11.69 -60.63
CA ARG A 461 0.69 -12.68 -61.49
C ARG A 461 0.46 -14.00 -60.76
N HIS A 462 -0.68 -14.61 -61.04
CA HIS A 462 -1.09 -15.93 -60.54
C HIS A 462 -1.12 -16.08 -59.00
N LYS A 463 -1.11 -14.95 -58.28
CA LYS A 463 -1.19 -14.91 -56.82
C LYS A 463 -2.46 -14.17 -56.40
N HIS A 464 -3.10 -14.63 -55.34
CA HIS A 464 -4.16 -13.88 -54.66
C HIS A 464 -3.54 -12.75 -53.84
N ALA A 465 -4.22 -11.61 -53.67
CA ALA A 465 -3.78 -10.56 -52.77
C ALA A 465 -3.85 -11.07 -51.31
N ASP A 466 -2.73 -11.04 -50.59
CA ASP A 466 -2.65 -11.66 -49.27
C ASP A 466 -3.07 -10.71 -48.13
N GLY A 467 -3.05 -9.39 -48.34
CA GLY A 467 -3.55 -8.41 -47.35
C GLY A 467 -2.76 -8.34 -46.04
N THR A 468 -1.73 -9.18 -45.88
CA THR A 468 -0.94 -9.31 -44.64
C THR A 468 -0.01 -8.13 -44.40
N ASP A 469 0.44 -7.95 -43.16
CA ASP A 469 1.37 -6.88 -42.78
C ASP A 469 2.76 -7.02 -43.45
N ASN A 470 3.17 -8.25 -43.76
CA ASN A 470 4.36 -8.58 -44.55
C ASN A 470 3.97 -9.15 -45.91
N SER A 471 3.20 -8.36 -46.67
CA SER A 471 2.57 -8.78 -47.91
C SER A 471 3.58 -9.37 -48.91
N LYS A 472 3.28 -10.57 -49.42
CA LYS A 472 3.95 -11.20 -50.57
C LYS A 472 3.48 -10.61 -51.92
N THR A 473 2.48 -9.74 -51.88
CA THR A 473 1.88 -9.07 -53.05
C THR A 473 1.85 -7.53 -52.91
N PRO A 474 2.96 -6.86 -52.55
CA PRO A 474 2.92 -5.41 -52.28
C PRO A 474 2.64 -4.60 -53.54
N ALA A 475 1.79 -3.57 -53.43
CA ALA A 475 1.46 -2.67 -54.53
C ALA A 475 2.60 -1.72 -54.90
N LEU A 476 3.43 -1.35 -53.92
CA LEU A 476 4.56 -0.43 -54.07
C LEU A 476 5.88 -1.23 -54.03
N VAL A 477 6.74 -1.07 -55.04
CA VAL A 477 8.06 -1.71 -55.07
C VAL A 477 9.00 -0.92 -54.14
N ALA A 478 9.51 -1.57 -53.10
CA ALA A 478 10.50 -0.94 -52.22
C ALA A 478 11.74 -0.54 -53.03
N ALA A 479 12.11 0.74 -53.00
CA ALA A 479 13.37 1.20 -53.56
C ALA A 479 14.51 0.49 -52.81
N LYS A 480 15.14 -0.53 -53.42
CA LYS A 480 16.34 -1.15 -52.86
C LYS A 480 17.35 -0.04 -52.56
N ARG A 481 17.73 0.05 -51.28
CA ARG A 481 18.75 0.96 -50.77
C ARG A 481 19.95 0.97 -51.71
N LYS A 482 20.27 2.12 -52.31
CA LYS A 482 21.58 2.40 -52.92
C LYS A 482 22.64 2.37 -51.81
N ALA A 483 23.07 1.18 -51.42
CA ALA A 483 24.23 0.98 -50.59
C ALA A 483 24.94 -0.27 -51.13
N HIS A 484 26.15 -0.04 -51.66
CA HIS A 484 27.10 -1.01 -52.24
C HIS A 484 26.94 -1.36 -53.72
N ALA A 485 27.34 -0.40 -54.58
CA ALA A 485 28.10 -0.69 -55.78
C ALA A 485 29.00 0.52 -56.09
N ARG A 486 30.19 0.56 -55.50
CA ARG A 486 31.33 1.28 -56.08
C ARG A 486 31.95 0.32 -57.09
N ASN A 487 32.18 0.84 -58.29
CA ASN A 487 32.84 0.25 -59.47
C ASN A 487 32.00 -0.57 -60.47
N SER A 488 32.24 -0.19 -61.73
CA SER A 488 32.00 -0.84 -63.02
C SER A 488 30.63 -0.69 -63.71
N ASP A 489 30.75 -0.13 -64.91
CA ASP A 489 29.85 0.00 -66.05
C ASP A 489 28.62 0.91 -66.03
N VAL A 490 28.78 2.01 -66.79
CA VAL A 490 27.76 2.93 -67.27
C VAL A 490 26.77 2.16 -68.15
N THR A 491 25.64 1.78 -67.57
CA THR A 491 24.43 1.53 -68.36
C THR A 491 23.79 2.89 -68.68
N PRO A 492 23.30 3.13 -69.91
CA PRO A 492 22.66 4.40 -70.24
C PRO A 492 21.39 4.55 -69.40
N GLN A 493 21.40 5.47 -68.43
CA GLN A 493 20.19 5.91 -67.74
C GLN A 493 19.23 6.49 -68.78
N ASP A 494 18.05 5.88 -68.89
CA ASP A 494 16.99 6.34 -69.78
C ASP A 494 16.42 7.65 -69.24
N ARG A 495 16.99 8.77 -69.68
CA ARG A 495 16.55 10.13 -69.29
C ARG A 495 15.06 10.35 -69.49
N ASP A 496 14.46 9.67 -70.48
CA ASP A 496 13.05 9.80 -70.77
C ASP A 496 12.18 9.13 -69.70
N ALA A 497 12.65 8.06 -69.06
CA ALA A 497 11.94 7.39 -67.95
C ALA A 497 12.00 8.21 -66.64
N GLU A 498 13.15 8.83 -66.33
CA GLU A 498 13.28 9.71 -65.16
C GLU A 498 12.46 11.01 -65.31
N GLU A 499 12.45 11.60 -66.51
CA GLU A 499 11.60 12.76 -66.79
C GLU A 499 10.11 12.41 -66.79
N LEU A 500 9.72 11.20 -67.22
CA LEU A 500 8.34 10.73 -67.09
C LEU A 500 7.91 10.54 -65.62
N ASP A 501 8.74 9.95 -64.77
CA ASP A 501 8.46 9.81 -63.32
C ASP A 501 8.34 11.18 -62.64
N ARG A 502 9.20 12.13 -63.02
CA ARG A 502 9.12 13.52 -62.56
C ARG A 502 7.82 14.21 -63.03
N MET A 503 7.46 14.03 -64.30
CA MET A 503 6.23 14.60 -64.86
C MET A 503 4.99 13.98 -64.23
N GLU A 504 5.00 12.68 -63.93
CA GLU A 504 3.91 11.98 -63.24
C GLU A 504 3.70 12.50 -61.81
N LYS A 505 4.79 12.75 -61.08
CA LYS A 505 4.74 13.43 -59.77
C LYS A 505 4.15 14.85 -59.86
N LEU A 506 4.53 15.61 -60.88
CA LEU A 506 3.99 16.96 -61.11
C LEU A 506 2.52 16.91 -61.54
N PHE A 507 2.13 15.93 -62.34
CA PHE A 507 0.74 15.69 -62.73
C PHE A 507 -0.12 15.34 -61.52
N LYS A 508 0.39 14.50 -60.61
CA LYS A 508 -0.27 14.22 -59.32
C LYS A 508 -0.46 15.51 -58.50
N LYS A 509 0.52 16.41 -58.46
CA LYS A 509 0.40 17.72 -57.80
C LYS A 509 -0.63 18.65 -58.46
N HIS A 510 -0.71 18.63 -59.79
CA HIS A 510 -1.73 19.37 -60.55
C HIS A 510 -3.14 18.82 -60.28
N GLU A 511 -3.34 17.50 -60.31
CA GLU A 511 -4.61 16.85 -59.96
C GLU A 511 -5.00 17.10 -58.49
N MET A 512 -4.02 17.21 -57.59
CA MET A 512 -4.22 17.59 -56.19
C MET A 512 -4.49 19.09 -55.98
N GLY A 513 -4.48 19.92 -57.04
CA GLY A 513 -4.72 21.36 -56.96
C GLY A 513 -3.59 22.16 -56.29
N GLU A 514 -2.40 21.56 -56.11
CA GLU A 514 -1.20 22.25 -55.61
C GLU A 514 -0.56 23.12 -56.70
N ILE A 515 -0.90 22.87 -57.97
CA ILE A 515 -0.51 23.69 -59.12
C ILE A 515 -1.77 24.41 -59.62
N PRO A 516 -1.78 25.75 -59.74
CA PRO A 516 -2.92 26.51 -60.24
C PRO A 516 -3.33 26.04 -61.64
N ARG A 517 -4.64 25.81 -61.83
CA ARG A 517 -5.21 25.36 -63.11
C ARG A 517 -5.24 26.52 -64.12
N VAL A 518 -4.65 26.31 -65.29
CA VAL A 518 -4.66 27.26 -66.42
C VAL A 518 -5.12 26.49 -67.65
N ASP A 519 -6.44 26.50 -67.92
CA ASP A 519 -7.08 25.55 -68.84
C ASP A 519 -6.40 25.40 -70.22
N TRP A 520 -5.97 26.50 -70.83
CA TRP A 520 -5.32 26.45 -72.15
C TRP A 520 -3.90 25.88 -72.08
N LEU A 521 -3.14 26.18 -71.02
CA LEU A 521 -1.78 25.69 -70.82
C LEU A 521 -1.81 24.23 -70.40
N ASP A 522 -2.75 23.87 -69.52
CA ASP A 522 -2.98 22.51 -69.05
C ASP A 522 -3.35 21.59 -70.21
N GLN A 523 -4.27 22.00 -71.11
CA GLN A 523 -4.57 21.23 -72.33
C GLN A 523 -3.34 21.01 -73.22
N MET A 524 -2.45 22.00 -73.31
CA MET A 524 -1.22 21.89 -74.12
C MET A 524 -0.17 20.99 -73.46
N VAL A 525 -0.03 21.07 -72.13
CA VAL A 525 0.86 20.22 -71.32
C VAL A 525 0.35 18.78 -71.31
N PHE A 526 -0.96 18.55 -71.13
CA PHE A 526 -1.58 17.23 -71.17
C PHE A 526 -1.41 16.56 -72.54
N ARG A 527 -1.61 17.31 -73.63
CA ARG A 527 -1.38 16.80 -74.98
C ARG A 527 0.10 16.46 -75.23
N ASN A 528 1.02 17.26 -74.70
CA ASN A 528 2.46 16.96 -74.80
C ASN A 528 2.87 15.78 -73.92
N PHE A 529 2.28 15.64 -72.74
CA PHE A 529 2.49 14.52 -71.82
C PHE A 529 2.00 13.21 -72.44
N GLU A 530 0.79 13.20 -73.01
CA GLU A 530 0.22 12.05 -73.72
C GLU A 530 1.09 11.66 -74.94
N LYS A 531 1.56 12.66 -75.70
CA LYS A 531 2.45 12.43 -76.86
C LYS A 531 3.81 11.86 -76.45
N ARG A 532 4.39 12.31 -75.32
CA ARG A 532 5.64 11.78 -74.75
C ARG A 532 5.46 10.39 -74.15
N GLY A 533 4.34 10.12 -73.48
CA GLY A 533 3.98 8.79 -72.98
C GLY A 533 3.83 7.77 -74.13
N LEU A 534 3.18 8.16 -75.23
CA LEU A 534 3.10 7.36 -76.46
C LEU A 534 4.47 7.13 -77.13
N GLN A 535 5.38 8.11 -77.07
CA GLN A 535 6.75 7.96 -77.57
C GLN A 535 7.58 7.01 -76.72
N ALA A 536 7.50 7.12 -75.39
CA ALA A 536 8.19 6.23 -74.45
C ALA A 536 7.67 4.79 -74.52
N ALA A 537 6.36 4.59 -74.66
CA ALA A 537 5.79 3.26 -74.87
C ALA A 537 6.29 2.62 -76.19
N LYS A 538 6.43 3.42 -77.25
CA LYS A 538 7.00 2.96 -78.54
C LYS A 538 8.50 2.67 -78.48
N SER A 539 9.29 3.47 -77.75
CA SER A 539 10.73 3.22 -77.59
C SER A 539 11.00 2.01 -76.71
N SER A 540 10.26 1.84 -75.60
CA SER A 540 10.32 0.65 -74.75
C SER A 540 9.95 -0.62 -75.51
N MET A 541 8.90 -0.60 -76.35
CA MET A 541 8.56 -1.75 -77.22
C MET A 541 9.66 -2.06 -78.25
N LYS A 542 10.29 -1.05 -78.86
CA LYS A 542 11.42 -1.25 -79.78
C LYS A 542 12.65 -1.81 -79.08
N MET A 543 12.92 -1.39 -77.84
CA MET A 543 14.06 -1.84 -77.06
C MET A 543 13.85 -3.29 -76.56
N LEU A 544 12.63 -3.64 -76.14
CA LEU A 544 12.22 -5.01 -75.82
C LEU A 544 12.25 -5.94 -77.04
N GLN A 545 11.86 -5.46 -78.24
CA GLN A 545 12.04 -6.21 -79.49
C GLN A 545 13.52 -6.42 -79.83
N ARG A 546 14.39 -5.43 -79.55
CA ARG A 546 15.84 -5.56 -79.74
C ARG A 546 16.50 -6.53 -78.75
N GLN A 547 16.09 -6.52 -77.48
CA GLN A 547 16.58 -7.48 -76.48
C GLN A 547 16.11 -8.91 -76.77
N ARG A 548 14.88 -9.09 -77.30
CA ARG A 548 14.37 -10.39 -77.77
C ARG A 548 15.15 -10.98 -78.94
N ALA A 549 15.82 -10.16 -79.75
CA ALA A 549 16.66 -10.62 -80.86
C ALA A 549 18.10 -10.98 -80.42
N VAL A 550 18.53 -10.56 -79.23
CA VAL A 550 19.91 -10.77 -78.73
C VAL A 550 20.01 -11.97 -77.77
N ASN A 551 18.95 -12.29 -77.02
CA ASN A 551 18.94 -13.40 -76.04
C ASN A 551 18.48 -14.76 -76.62
N GLY A 552 18.61 -14.95 -77.94
CA GLY A 552 18.16 -16.16 -78.64
C GLY A 552 19.16 -17.31 -78.70
N ASP A 553 20.34 -17.22 -78.05
CA ASP A 553 21.37 -18.25 -78.16
C ASP A 553 22.18 -18.38 -76.85
N GLY A 554 22.23 -19.59 -76.29
CA GLY A 554 23.06 -19.97 -75.14
C GLY A 554 22.31 -20.34 -73.86
N GLY A 555 22.19 -21.65 -73.58
CA GLY A 555 21.78 -22.19 -72.28
C GLY A 555 22.98 -22.62 -71.41
N ASP A 556 22.79 -22.70 -70.09
CA ASP A 556 23.10 -23.86 -69.21
C ASP A 556 22.74 -23.52 -67.74
N GLY A 557 22.49 -24.55 -66.93
CA GLY A 557 21.76 -24.54 -65.66
C GLY A 557 22.47 -24.07 -64.38
N GLY A 558 21.70 -24.12 -63.29
CA GLY A 558 22.13 -23.86 -61.92
C GLY A 558 20.98 -24.10 -60.93
N ASP A 559 21.04 -25.24 -60.24
CA ASP A 559 20.12 -25.71 -59.20
C ASP A 559 19.98 -24.74 -58.02
N GLY A 560 18.76 -24.65 -57.49
CA GLY A 560 18.43 -24.02 -56.22
C GLY A 560 17.00 -24.39 -55.82
N ASP A 561 16.89 -25.38 -54.93
CA ASP A 561 15.67 -25.78 -54.22
C ASP A 561 14.98 -24.56 -53.59
N ASP A 562 13.80 -24.22 -54.11
CA ASP A 562 12.72 -23.62 -53.34
C ASP A 562 11.40 -23.85 -54.08
N ASP A 563 10.47 -24.49 -53.38
CA ASP A 563 9.18 -25.03 -53.80
C ASP A 563 8.25 -23.97 -54.43
N MET A 564 8.46 -23.66 -55.71
CA MET A 564 7.57 -22.87 -56.55
C MET A 564 7.16 -23.73 -57.76
N ASP A 565 5.93 -24.22 -57.73
CA ASP A 565 5.19 -24.71 -58.91
C ASP A 565 5.06 -23.58 -59.97
N LEU A 566 6.16 -23.13 -60.58
CA LEU A 566 6.10 -22.37 -61.81
C LEU A 566 5.71 -23.37 -62.90
N ILE A 567 4.46 -23.32 -63.28
CA ILE A 567 4.03 -23.96 -64.51
C ILE A 567 4.83 -23.29 -65.63
N ASP A 568 5.81 -23.99 -66.18
CA ASP A 568 6.54 -23.56 -67.36
C ASP A 568 5.59 -23.62 -68.56
N ASP A 569 4.87 -22.52 -68.78
CA ASP A 569 3.91 -22.35 -69.88
C ASP A 569 4.62 -22.01 -71.22
N GLY A 570 5.94 -22.16 -71.32
CA GLY A 570 6.72 -21.97 -72.55
C GLY A 570 6.74 -20.52 -73.07
N ARG A 571 6.51 -19.53 -72.19
CA ARG A 571 6.49 -18.09 -72.51
C ARG A 571 7.81 -17.40 -72.08
N PRO A 572 8.48 -16.61 -72.94
CA PRO A 572 9.71 -15.92 -72.57
C PRO A 572 9.43 -14.63 -71.77
N SER A 573 9.88 -14.62 -70.51
CA SER A 573 9.91 -13.51 -69.54
C SER A 573 8.59 -13.13 -68.84
N PRO A 574 8.62 -12.75 -67.54
CA PRO A 574 7.42 -12.40 -66.77
C PRO A 574 6.78 -11.10 -67.27
N SER A 575 5.52 -11.17 -67.68
CA SER A 575 4.68 -10.04 -68.05
C SER A 575 4.36 -9.20 -66.80
N THR A 576 4.75 -7.92 -66.81
CA THR A 576 4.47 -6.99 -65.70
C THR A 576 3.15 -6.27 -65.97
N PHE A 577 2.23 -6.32 -65.01
CA PHE A 577 0.93 -5.66 -65.09
C PHE A 577 0.82 -4.59 -64.01
N LEU A 578 0.21 -3.46 -64.36
CA LEU A 578 -0.05 -2.33 -63.47
C LEU A 578 -1.56 -2.08 -63.41
N LEU A 579 -2.11 -2.13 -62.21
CA LEU A 579 -3.50 -1.77 -61.96
C LEU A 579 -3.56 -0.31 -61.51
N ASN A 580 -4.26 0.52 -62.29
CA ASN A 580 -4.53 1.89 -61.91
C ASN A 580 -5.80 1.93 -61.05
N VAL A 581 -5.68 2.46 -59.83
CA VAL A 581 -6.80 2.69 -58.91
C VAL A 581 -6.85 4.14 -58.47
N GLU A 582 -8.04 4.64 -58.14
CA GLU A 582 -8.24 6.00 -57.66
C GLU A 582 -8.93 5.96 -56.29
N LEU A 583 -8.32 6.62 -55.30
CA LEU A 583 -8.86 6.79 -53.96
C LEU A 583 -9.53 8.16 -53.83
N PRO A 584 -10.58 8.29 -52.99
CA PRO A 584 -11.28 9.55 -52.77
C PRO A 584 -10.33 10.68 -52.39
N ARG A 585 -10.67 11.89 -52.85
CA ARG A 585 -9.98 13.12 -52.48
C ARG A 585 -10.76 13.82 -51.37
N PHE A 586 -10.05 14.23 -50.33
CA PHE A 586 -10.56 15.08 -49.26
C PHE A 586 -9.99 16.50 -49.42
N ASP A 587 -10.79 17.50 -49.04
CA ASP A 587 -10.38 18.91 -49.08
C ASP A 587 -9.21 19.21 -48.12
N PHE A 588 -9.14 18.46 -47.01
CA PHE A 588 -8.07 18.51 -46.01
C PHE A 588 -7.33 17.16 -45.94
N PRO A 589 -6.03 17.14 -45.59
CA PRO A 589 -5.34 15.89 -45.25
C PRO A 589 -6.06 15.17 -44.11
N VAL A 590 -6.36 13.88 -44.29
CA VAL A 590 -6.96 13.04 -43.25
C VAL A 590 -5.86 12.25 -42.57
N VAL A 591 -5.60 12.54 -41.30
CA VAL A 591 -4.56 11.87 -40.48
C VAL A 591 -5.23 10.82 -39.61
N PHE A 592 -4.61 9.65 -39.43
CA PHE A 592 -5.10 8.62 -38.52
C PHE A 592 -5.29 9.20 -37.10
N ALA A 593 -6.50 9.05 -36.57
CA ALA A 593 -6.85 9.39 -35.20
C ALA A 593 -7.52 8.17 -34.57
N ASP A 594 -6.96 7.70 -33.45
CA ASP A 594 -7.52 6.57 -32.72
C ASP A 594 -8.88 6.95 -32.10
N HIS A 595 -9.74 5.95 -31.91
CA HIS A 595 -11.03 6.17 -31.28
C HIS A 595 -10.83 6.46 -29.79
N GLU A 596 -10.95 7.72 -29.41
CA GLU A 596 -11.03 8.12 -28.01
C GLU A 596 -12.36 7.60 -27.46
N TYR A 597 -12.29 6.55 -26.66
CA TYR A 597 -13.45 6.10 -25.89
C TYR A 597 -13.89 7.25 -24.99
N GLU A 598 -15.13 7.72 -25.19
CA GLU A 598 -15.73 8.59 -24.20
C GLU A 598 -15.70 7.87 -22.86
N PRO A 599 -15.28 8.55 -21.77
CA PRO A 599 -15.50 7.98 -20.45
C PRO A 599 -16.98 7.61 -20.35
N PRO A 600 -17.32 6.38 -19.93
CA PRO A 600 -18.70 5.91 -19.96
C PRO A 600 -19.59 6.97 -19.33
N PRO A 601 -20.74 7.32 -19.95
CA PRO A 601 -21.57 8.40 -19.46
C PRO A 601 -21.87 8.14 -17.99
N ILE A 602 -21.65 9.14 -17.15
CA ILE A 602 -21.86 9.07 -15.69
C ILE A 602 -23.30 8.61 -15.36
N SER A 603 -24.22 8.65 -16.33
CA SER A 603 -25.60 8.16 -16.25
C SER A 603 -25.80 6.66 -16.58
N ALA A 604 -24.86 5.96 -17.22
CA ALA A 604 -24.87 4.49 -17.35
C ALA A 604 -24.26 3.79 -16.13
N LEU A 605 -23.48 4.54 -15.32
CA LEU A 605 -23.40 4.30 -13.89
C LEU A 605 -24.76 4.67 -13.30
N ARG A 606 -25.66 3.69 -13.22
CA ARG A 606 -26.81 3.83 -12.33
C ARG A 606 -26.24 4.16 -10.95
N SER A 607 -26.47 5.39 -10.49
CA SER A 607 -26.14 5.91 -9.16
C SER A 607 -26.22 4.81 -8.11
N LEU A 608 -25.08 4.22 -7.75
CA LEU A 608 -24.89 3.78 -6.38
C LEU A 608 -24.82 5.07 -5.57
N SER A 609 -25.62 5.10 -4.52
CA SER A 609 -26.05 6.27 -3.73
C SER A 609 -24.94 7.29 -3.40
N ALA A 610 -25.37 8.49 -3.00
CA ALA A 610 -24.60 9.69 -2.67
C ALA A 610 -23.56 9.56 -1.52
N SER A 611 -23.03 8.37 -1.23
CA SER A 611 -22.09 8.09 -0.15
C SER A 611 -20.60 8.03 -0.57
N GLN A 612 -20.23 8.46 -1.78
CA GLN A 612 -18.84 8.39 -2.27
C GLN A 612 -18.24 9.72 -2.75
N GLY A 613 -18.74 10.86 -2.24
CA GLY A 613 -18.14 12.17 -2.52
C GLY A 613 -16.96 12.48 -1.60
N ASN A 614 -15.85 11.73 -1.62
CA ASN A 614 -14.55 12.19 -1.07
C ASN A 614 -13.32 11.38 -1.51
N LEU A 615 -13.36 10.71 -2.67
CA LEU A 615 -12.14 10.46 -3.44
C LEU A 615 -12.18 11.42 -4.62
N SER A 616 -11.29 12.42 -4.63
CA SER A 616 -11.01 13.18 -5.85
C SER A 616 -10.75 12.17 -6.97
N GLN A 617 -11.71 12.00 -7.88
CA GLN A 617 -11.45 11.50 -9.22
C GLN A 617 -10.41 12.44 -9.82
N ARG A 618 -9.13 12.06 -9.73
CA ARG A 618 -8.07 12.73 -10.49
C ARG A 618 -8.44 12.55 -11.95
N ARG A 619 -8.88 13.63 -12.59
CA ARG A 619 -9.07 13.68 -14.05
C ARG A 619 -7.77 13.21 -14.72
N PRO A 620 -7.83 12.40 -15.79
CA PRO A 620 -6.62 11.97 -16.49
C PRO A 620 -5.87 13.18 -17.05
N GLN A 621 -4.57 13.29 -16.76
CA GLN A 621 -3.66 14.10 -17.57
C GLN A 621 -3.18 13.21 -18.72
N VAL A 622 -3.65 13.50 -19.93
CA VAL A 622 -3.13 12.92 -21.17
C VAL A 622 -1.80 13.64 -21.47
N HIS A 623 -0.67 12.94 -21.36
CA HIS A 623 0.55 13.38 -22.04
C HIS A 623 0.56 12.73 -23.41
N PHE A 624 0.56 13.56 -24.46
CA PHE A 624 0.69 13.11 -25.84
C PHE A 624 2.01 12.34 -26.04
N GLY A 625 1.98 11.34 -26.93
CA GLY A 625 3.15 10.53 -27.30
C GLY A 625 4.30 11.36 -27.91
N PRO A 626 5.49 10.75 -28.06
CA PRO A 626 6.72 11.45 -28.39
C PRO A 626 6.64 12.11 -29.78
N GLY A 627 6.83 13.43 -29.85
CA GLY A 627 6.84 14.21 -31.09
C GLY A 627 6.32 15.65 -30.97
N ILE A 628 5.65 16.01 -29.88
CA ILE A 628 5.21 17.39 -29.61
C ILE A 628 5.94 17.91 -28.38
N ASN A 629 7.16 18.40 -28.58
CA ASN A 629 7.63 19.59 -27.90
C ASN A 629 8.61 20.31 -28.84
N ALA A 630 8.43 21.63 -28.89
CA ALA A 630 9.20 22.54 -29.71
C ALA A 630 10.71 22.34 -29.54
N LEU A 631 11.39 22.41 -30.69
CA LEU A 631 12.81 22.64 -30.90
C LEU A 631 13.61 23.10 -29.68
N GLY A 632 14.56 22.27 -29.22
CA GLY A 632 15.60 22.69 -28.29
C GLY A 632 16.28 21.56 -27.51
N GLU A 633 17.42 21.12 -28.04
CA GLU A 633 18.52 20.38 -27.38
C GLU A 633 18.47 18.84 -27.27
N SER A 634 19.63 18.28 -27.65
CA SER A 634 19.96 16.89 -27.96
C SER A 634 20.50 16.12 -26.72
N PRO A 635 21.28 15.04 -26.88
CA PRO A 635 20.87 13.64 -27.02
C PRO A 635 21.35 12.79 -25.82
N ASP A 636 20.48 11.94 -25.24
CA ASP A 636 20.82 10.63 -24.66
C ASP A 636 19.70 10.12 -23.74
N GLY A 637 19.39 8.82 -23.83
CA GLY A 637 18.64 8.10 -22.81
C GLY A 637 17.35 7.42 -23.30
N PHE A 638 17.44 6.10 -23.50
CA PHE A 638 16.28 5.20 -23.62
C PHE A 638 15.39 5.30 -22.35
N GLY A 639 14.33 6.12 -22.38
CA GLY A 639 13.43 6.23 -21.23
C GLY A 639 12.03 6.82 -21.47
N ALA A 640 11.71 7.35 -22.65
CA ALA A 640 10.48 8.13 -22.88
C ALA A 640 9.37 7.35 -23.62
N ARG A 641 9.07 6.10 -23.25
CA ARG A 641 8.05 5.29 -23.95
C ARG A 641 7.11 4.48 -23.05
N LEU A 642 6.72 5.01 -21.88
CA LEU A 642 5.68 4.42 -21.04
C LEU A 642 4.42 5.30 -21.03
N ILE A 643 3.37 4.79 -21.67
CA ILE A 643 2.02 5.37 -21.64
C ILE A 643 1.38 4.95 -20.31
N LYS A 644 0.94 5.92 -19.50
CA LYS A 644 0.13 5.64 -18.30
C LYS A 644 -1.33 5.52 -18.72
N VAL A 645 -1.81 4.28 -18.83
CA VAL A 645 -3.23 3.97 -19.06
C VAL A 645 -3.96 4.07 -17.72
N TYR A 646 -5.07 4.81 -17.70
CA TYR A 646 -5.99 4.80 -16.56
C TYR A 646 -6.82 3.52 -16.61
N ASP A 647 -6.72 2.71 -15.57
CA ASP A 647 -7.56 1.54 -15.38
C ASP A 647 -8.80 1.95 -14.56
N PRO A 648 -10.01 1.99 -15.16
CA PRO A 648 -11.25 2.30 -14.45
C PRO A 648 -11.62 1.22 -13.41
N GLU A 649 -11.01 0.03 -13.46
CA GLU A 649 -11.20 -1.05 -12.51
C GLU A 649 -10.20 -0.99 -11.33
N ALA A 650 -9.09 -0.24 -11.46
CA ALA A 650 -8.07 -0.08 -10.41
C ALA A 650 -8.55 0.69 -9.16
N GLY A 651 -9.81 1.14 -9.14
CA GLY A 651 -10.49 1.72 -7.98
C GLY A 651 -11.72 0.93 -7.50
N LEU A 652 -12.07 -0.18 -8.16
CA LEU A 652 -13.14 -1.06 -7.69
C LEU A 652 -12.61 -1.93 -6.53
N ARG A 653 -13.34 -1.94 -5.40
CA ARG A 653 -13.00 -2.79 -4.25
C ARG A 653 -13.10 -4.29 -4.57
N ASP A 654 -13.95 -4.66 -5.52
CA ASP A 654 -14.25 -6.05 -5.87
C ASP A 654 -13.66 -6.40 -7.24
N ASN A 655 -13.07 -7.60 -7.34
CA ASN A 655 -12.57 -8.16 -8.58
C ASN A 655 -13.74 -8.34 -9.58
N PRO A 656 -13.66 -7.75 -10.80
CA PRO A 656 -14.74 -7.81 -11.79
C PRO A 656 -15.05 -9.23 -12.26
N ALA A 657 -14.06 -10.12 -12.27
CA ALA A 657 -14.27 -11.54 -12.57
C ALA A 657 -15.11 -12.23 -11.47
N GLU A 658 -14.83 -11.92 -10.20
CA GLU A 658 -15.60 -12.42 -9.06
C GLU A 658 -17.01 -11.83 -9.04
N ALA A 659 -17.16 -10.53 -9.31
CA ALA A 659 -18.47 -9.88 -9.41
C ALA A 659 -19.32 -10.51 -10.53
N LYS A 660 -18.71 -10.84 -11.68
CA LYS A 660 -19.36 -11.55 -12.78
C LYS A 660 -19.69 -13.00 -12.41
N HIS A 661 -18.77 -13.72 -11.77
CA HIS A 661 -18.99 -15.09 -11.27
C HIS A 661 -20.17 -15.14 -10.29
N ARG A 662 -20.17 -14.26 -9.28
CA ARG A 662 -21.22 -14.15 -8.27
C ARG A 662 -22.57 -13.86 -8.91
N ARG A 663 -22.63 -12.90 -9.84
CA ARG A 663 -23.86 -12.61 -10.61
C ARG A 663 -24.33 -13.83 -11.39
N LEU A 664 -23.45 -14.56 -12.07
CA LEU A 664 -23.81 -15.75 -12.84
C LEU A 664 -24.30 -16.89 -11.93
N PHE A 665 -23.54 -17.22 -10.90
CA PHE A 665 -23.87 -18.26 -9.91
C PHE A 665 -25.22 -17.96 -9.26
N ARG A 666 -25.44 -16.73 -8.78
CA ARG A 666 -26.69 -16.33 -8.12
C ARG A 666 -27.84 -16.12 -9.11
N SER A 667 -27.58 -15.73 -10.36
CA SER A 667 -28.62 -15.61 -11.40
C SER A 667 -29.14 -16.96 -11.91
N SER A 668 -28.32 -18.01 -11.88
CA SER A 668 -28.76 -19.39 -12.17
C SER A 668 -29.81 -19.89 -11.15
N HIS A 669 -29.85 -19.28 -9.96
CA HIS A 669 -30.80 -19.60 -8.88
C HIS A 669 -32.06 -18.69 -8.90
N ARG A 670 -32.37 -18.02 -10.02
CA ARG A 670 -33.61 -17.20 -10.17
C ARG A 670 -34.94 -17.99 -10.07
N HIS A 671 -34.91 -19.31 -9.91
CA HIS A 671 -36.11 -20.13 -9.64
C HIS A 671 -36.45 -20.11 -8.14
N GLY A 672 -36.78 -18.93 -7.59
CA GLY A 672 -36.99 -18.67 -6.16
C GLY A 672 -38.10 -19.44 -5.44
N ILE A 673 -38.73 -20.42 -6.09
CA ILE A 673 -39.69 -21.35 -5.49
C ILE A 673 -38.97 -22.60 -4.93
N LEU A 674 -37.90 -23.08 -5.58
CA LEU A 674 -37.17 -24.29 -5.15
C LEU A 674 -36.14 -24.02 -4.04
N ASP A 675 -35.67 -22.77 -3.92
CA ASP A 675 -34.66 -22.37 -2.92
C ASP A 675 -35.15 -22.51 -1.46
N LYS A 676 -36.46 -22.35 -1.21
CA LYS A 676 -37.02 -22.37 0.15
C LYS A 676 -36.97 -23.75 0.81
N ASP A 677 -37.03 -24.79 -0.01
CA ASP A 677 -37.03 -26.19 0.44
C ASP A 677 -35.63 -26.84 0.36
N LEU A 678 -34.62 -26.07 -0.07
CA LEU A 678 -33.25 -26.54 -0.24
C LEU A 678 -32.62 -26.87 1.13
N LYS A 679 -32.18 -28.12 1.30
CA LYS A 679 -31.49 -28.60 2.51
C LYS A 679 -30.07 -29.04 2.19
N PRO A 680 -29.07 -28.70 3.03
CA PRO A 680 -27.69 -29.12 2.80
C PRO A 680 -27.53 -30.63 3.01
N ASN A 681 -26.73 -31.27 2.16
CA ASN A 681 -26.29 -32.64 2.38
C ASN A 681 -25.28 -32.70 3.55
N ALA A 682 -24.88 -33.90 3.99
CA ALA A 682 -24.00 -34.06 5.17
C ALA A 682 -22.70 -33.24 5.05
N LYS A 683 -21.99 -33.36 3.91
CA LYS A 683 -20.75 -32.64 3.67
C LYS A 683 -20.91 -31.12 3.73
N VAL A 684 -21.93 -30.58 3.05
CA VAL A 684 -22.22 -29.14 3.03
C VAL A 684 -22.65 -28.64 4.41
N ARG A 685 -23.35 -29.47 5.19
CA ARG A 685 -23.72 -29.12 6.57
C ARG A 685 -22.49 -28.98 7.46
N ASP A 686 -21.52 -29.88 7.34
CA ASP A 686 -20.27 -29.83 8.11
C ASP A 686 -19.45 -28.59 7.72
N GLU A 687 -19.41 -28.27 6.44
CA GLU A 687 -18.78 -27.04 5.92
C GLU A 687 -19.47 -25.76 6.41
N LEU A 688 -20.81 -25.70 6.36
CA LEU A 688 -21.56 -24.59 6.93
C LEU A 688 -21.32 -24.45 8.44
N ASN A 689 -21.29 -25.56 9.19
CA ASN A 689 -21.00 -25.54 10.62
C ASN A 689 -19.60 -25.01 10.93
N MET A 690 -18.61 -25.32 10.09
CA MET A 690 -17.26 -24.76 10.17
C MET A 690 -17.28 -23.25 9.89
N ILE A 691 -18.00 -22.79 8.86
CA ILE A 691 -18.15 -21.35 8.58
C ILE A 691 -18.82 -20.62 9.77
N MET A 692 -19.80 -21.25 10.43
CA MET A 692 -20.47 -20.68 11.60
C MET A 692 -19.60 -20.64 12.86
N SER A 693 -18.50 -21.39 12.92
CA SER A 693 -17.55 -21.31 14.04
C SER A 693 -16.50 -20.20 13.85
N TYR A 694 -16.43 -19.59 12.67
CA TYR A 694 -15.48 -18.51 12.41
C TYR A 694 -15.77 -17.28 13.25
N SER A 695 -14.70 -16.67 13.78
CA SER A 695 -14.76 -15.36 14.46
C SER A 695 -15.52 -14.33 13.61
N PRO A 696 -16.29 -13.40 14.22
CA PRO A 696 -16.94 -12.29 13.53
C PRO A 696 -16.03 -11.58 12.54
N THR A 697 -14.79 -11.28 12.96
CA THR A 697 -13.76 -10.59 12.16
C THR A 697 -13.22 -11.39 10.96
N HIS A 698 -13.53 -12.68 10.86
CA HIS A 698 -13.07 -13.50 9.74
C HIS A 698 -13.75 -13.09 8.44
N VAL A 699 -12.95 -12.83 7.41
CA VAL A 699 -13.40 -12.50 6.05
C VAL A 699 -13.72 -13.82 5.33
N LEU A 700 -14.96 -13.95 4.85
CA LEU A 700 -15.41 -15.14 4.13
C LEU A 700 -14.84 -15.16 2.71
N SER A 701 -14.48 -16.34 2.23
CA SER A 701 -14.10 -16.54 0.84
C SER A 701 -15.31 -16.41 -0.10
N PRO A 702 -15.12 -16.10 -1.40
CA PRO A 702 -16.23 -16.01 -2.35
C PRO A 702 -17.10 -17.27 -2.38
N GLU A 703 -16.47 -18.46 -2.33
CA GLU A 703 -17.15 -19.75 -2.31
C GLU A 703 -18.01 -19.94 -1.05
N GLU A 704 -17.47 -19.56 0.11
CA GLU A 704 -18.18 -19.58 1.39
C GLU A 704 -19.37 -18.60 1.37
N THR A 705 -19.18 -17.39 0.83
CA THR A 705 -20.27 -16.41 0.72
C THR A 705 -21.41 -16.91 -0.15
N ASP A 706 -21.09 -17.58 -1.25
CA ASP A 706 -22.07 -18.14 -2.17
C ASP A 706 -22.77 -19.36 -1.56
N LEU A 707 -22.07 -20.15 -0.75
CA LEU A 707 -22.65 -21.26 0.01
C LEU A 707 -23.66 -20.77 1.07
N VAL A 708 -23.28 -19.75 1.83
CA VAL A 708 -24.17 -19.11 2.83
C VAL A 708 -25.39 -18.49 2.14
N TRP A 709 -25.20 -17.79 1.01
CA TRP A 709 -26.30 -17.22 0.23
C TRP A 709 -27.25 -18.30 -0.31
N LYS A 710 -26.71 -19.42 -0.81
CA LYS A 710 -27.50 -20.54 -1.35
C LYS A 710 -28.41 -21.17 -0.29
N PHE A 711 -27.91 -21.39 0.93
CA PHE A 711 -28.68 -22.01 2.02
C PHE A 711 -29.33 -21.01 2.99
N ARG A 712 -29.44 -19.72 2.62
CA ARG A 712 -29.97 -18.64 3.47
C ARG A 712 -31.28 -18.97 4.20
N TYR A 713 -32.23 -19.62 3.52
CA TYR A 713 -33.52 -19.99 4.12
C TYR A 713 -33.37 -21.08 5.20
N HIS A 714 -32.48 -22.06 4.99
CA HIS A 714 -32.16 -23.08 5.99
C HIS A 714 -31.47 -22.46 7.21
N LEU A 715 -30.56 -21.51 6.98
CA LEU A 715 -29.78 -20.84 8.02
C LEU A 715 -30.58 -19.86 8.88
N THR A 716 -31.78 -19.45 8.47
CA THR A 716 -32.65 -18.54 9.26
C THR A 716 -32.88 -19.00 10.70
N ARG A 717 -32.76 -20.30 10.99
CA ARG A 717 -32.95 -20.86 12.34
C ARG A 717 -31.70 -20.74 13.23
N ASP A 718 -30.51 -20.60 12.66
CA ASP A 718 -29.24 -20.48 13.38
C ASP A 718 -28.91 -19.00 13.59
N LYS A 719 -28.89 -18.55 14.85
CA LYS A 719 -28.57 -17.16 15.21
C LYS A 719 -27.15 -16.76 14.76
N ARG A 720 -26.17 -17.66 14.84
CA ARG A 720 -24.75 -17.39 14.52
C ARG A 720 -24.53 -17.09 13.04
N ALA A 721 -25.45 -17.55 12.20
CA ALA A 721 -25.34 -17.43 10.76
C ALA A 721 -25.76 -16.05 10.22
N LEU A 722 -26.42 -15.20 11.02
CA LEU A 722 -26.97 -13.95 10.52
C LEU A 722 -25.88 -12.97 10.07
N THR A 723 -24.87 -12.72 10.90
CA THR A 723 -23.80 -11.76 10.57
C THR A 723 -23.01 -12.22 9.34
N LYS A 724 -22.76 -13.54 9.23
CA LYS A 724 -22.16 -14.16 8.04
C LYS A 724 -23.05 -14.03 6.80
N PHE A 725 -24.36 -14.20 6.94
CA PHE A 725 -25.31 -13.99 5.85
C PHE A 725 -25.28 -12.56 5.35
N VAL A 726 -25.36 -11.57 6.23
CA VAL A 726 -25.34 -10.13 5.87
C VAL A 726 -24.04 -9.77 5.14
N LYS A 727 -22.89 -10.32 5.54
CA LYS A 727 -21.60 -10.15 4.85
C LYS A 727 -21.56 -10.80 3.46
N SER A 728 -22.34 -11.84 3.25
CA SER A 728 -22.43 -12.55 1.96
C SER A 728 -23.33 -11.85 0.93
N VAL A 729 -24.13 -10.87 1.35
CA VAL A 729 -25.06 -10.14 0.47
C VAL A 729 -24.31 -9.07 -0.32
N ASN A 730 -24.52 -9.01 -1.63
CA ASN A 730 -24.11 -7.84 -2.39
C ASN A 730 -25.16 -6.74 -2.28
N TRP A 731 -24.98 -5.80 -1.34
CA TRP A 731 -25.91 -4.70 -1.09
C TRP A 731 -26.05 -3.72 -2.26
N GLY A 732 -25.11 -3.72 -3.21
CA GLY A 732 -25.21 -2.94 -4.45
C GLY A 732 -26.20 -3.52 -5.47
N ASP A 733 -26.55 -4.80 -5.37
CA ASP A 733 -27.57 -5.43 -6.21
C ASP A 733 -28.96 -5.26 -5.59
N GLN A 734 -29.85 -4.51 -6.25
CA GLN A 734 -31.20 -4.25 -5.74
C GLN A 734 -32.06 -5.51 -5.60
N GLY A 735 -31.81 -6.55 -6.41
CA GLY A 735 -32.54 -7.81 -6.34
C GLY A 735 -32.13 -8.63 -5.12
N GLU A 736 -30.83 -8.76 -4.88
CA GLU A 736 -30.28 -9.41 -3.69
C GLU A 736 -30.65 -8.65 -2.41
N SER A 737 -30.49 -7.33 -2.41
CA SER A 737 -30.83 -6.48 -1.26
C SER A 737 -32.30 -6.66 -0.83
N LYS A 738 -33.24 -6.64 -1.78
CA LYS A 738 -34.67 -6.87 -1.49
C LYS A 738 -34.93 -8.25 -0.90
N GLN A 739 -34.31 -9.29 -1.45
CA GLN A 739 -34.44 -10.65 -0.91
C GLN A 739 -33.83 -10.77 0.49
N ALA A 740 -32.66 -10.18 0.70
CA ALA A 740 -31.96 -10.22 1.98
C ALA A 740 -32.79 -9.55 3.08
N ILE A 741 -33.39 -8.39 2.82
CA ILE A 741 -34.27 -7.70 3.76
C ILE A 741 -35.50 -8.55 4.10
N GLN A 742 -36.08 -9.24 3.11
CA GLN A 742 -37.22 -10.15 3.35
C GLN A 742 -36.84 -11.35 4.22
N VAL A 743 -35.63 -11.90 4.05
CA VAL A 743 -35.11 -13.02 4.84
C VAL A 743 -34.70 -12.57 6.25
N LEU A 744 -34.14 -11.36 6.38
CA LEU A 744 -33.71 -10.77 7.65
C LEU A 744 -34.87 -10.73 8.67
N GLY A 745 -36.06 -10.32 8.24
CA GLY A 745 -37.26 -10.29 9.09
C GLY A 745 -37.79 -11.67 9.52
N ARG A 746 -37.25 -12.77 8.97
CA ARG A 746 -37.59 -14.15 9.36
C ARG A 746 -36.49 -14.85 10.15
N TRP A 747 -35.34 -14.20 10.31
CA TRP A 747 -34.22 -14.79 11.02
C TRP A 747 -34.52 -14.92 12.51
N THR A 748 -34.07 -16.00 13.14
CA THR A 748 -34.05 -16.12 14.59
C THR A 748 -33.33 -14.91 15.18
N GLU A 749 -33.91 -14.36 16.22
CA GLU A 749 -33.37 -13.23 16.94
C GLU A 749 -31.93 -13.49 17.44
N ILE A 750 -30.98 -12.63 17.04
CA ILE A 750 -29.57 -12.72 17.47
C ILE A 750 -29.33 -12.12 18.85
N ASP A 751 -28.20 -12.46 19.44
CA ASP A 751 -27.75 -11.87 20.70
C ASP A 751 -27.25 -10.43 20.50
N ILE A 752 -27.11 -9.66 21.58
CA ILE A 752 -26.74 -8.24 21.54
C ILE A 752 -25.31 -8.03 21.01
N ASP A 753 -24.40 -8.95 21.32
CA ASP A 753 -23.02 -8.93 20.86
C ASP A 753 -22.91 -9.01 19.33
N ASP A 754 -23.69 -9.87 18.70
CA ASP A 754 -23.79 -9.95 17.24
C ASP A 754 -24.46 -8.70 16.65
N ALA A 755 -25.43 -8.09 17.36
CA ALA A 755 -26.09 -6.88 16.89
C ALA A 755 -25.16 -5.65 16.90
N LEU A 756 -24.24 -5.57 17.86
CA LEU A 756 -23.20 -4.54 17.90
C LEU A 756 -22.26 -4.61 16.69
N GLU A 757 -21.99 -5.81 16.17
CA GLU A 757 -21.19 -5.99 14.95
C GLU A 757 -21.85 -5.30 13.74
N LEU A 758 -23.17 -5.44 13.62
CA LEU A 758 -23.99 -4.88 12.53
C LEU A 758 -24.05 -3.34 12.54
N LEU A 759 -23.59 -2.70 13.62
CA LEU A 759 -23.46 -1.24 13.72
C LEU A 759 -22.07 -0.73 13.32
N GLY A 760 -21.13 -1.64 13.03
CA GLY A 760 -19.78 -1.30 12.59
C GLY A 760 -19.69 -0.73 11.17
N PRO A 761 -18.49 -0.29 10.76
CA PRO A 761 -18.25 0.35 9.46
C PRO A 761 -18.48 -0.57 8.25
N SER A 762 -18.51 -1.89 8.46
CA SER A 762 -18.75 -2.87 7.40
C SER A 762 -20.21 -2.92 6.93
N PHE A 763 -21.13 -2.28 7.65
CA PHE A 763 -22.57 -2.36 7.40
C PHE A 763 -23.18 -0.94 7.33
N ASP A 764 -23.47 -0.51 6.10
CA ASP A 764 -24.07 0.79 5.79
C ASP A 764 -25.57 0.72 5.53
N ASN A 765 -26.10 -0.48 5.23
CA ASN A 765 -27.50 -0.64 4.85
C ASN A 765 -28.47 -0.26 6.00
N PRO A 766 -29.37 0.73 5.82
CA PRO A 766 -30.26 1.20 6.88
C PRO A 766 -31.19 0.12 7.46
N ALA A 767 -31.62 -0.87 6.66
CA ALA A 767 -32.49 -1.94 7.14
C ALA A 767 -31.75 -2.90 8.09
N VAL A 768 -30.48 -3.20 7.79
CA VAL A 768 -29.62 -4.02 8.67
C VAL A 768 -29.35 -3.29 9.97
N ARG A 769 -29.02 -1.99 9.90
CA ARG A 769 -28.77 -1.16 11.09
C ARG A 769 -30.03 -0.97 11.93
N SER A 770 -31.20 -0.79 11.30
CA SER A 770 -32.49 -0.76 12.01
C SER A 770 -32.77 -2.08 12.74
N TYR A 771 -32.52 -3.23 12.09
CA TYR A 771 -32.66 -4.53 12.75
C TYR A 771 -31.73 -4.64 13.98
N ALA A 772 -30.46 -4.22 13.85
CA ALA A 772 -29.52 -4.20 14.97
C ALA A 772 -30.00 -3.32 16.13
N VAL A 773 -30.53 -2.13 15.84
CA VAL A 773 -31.12 -1.25 16.86
C VAL A 773 -32.35 -1.87 17.51
N ASP A 774 -33.20 -2.57 16.76
CA ASP A 774 -34.35 -3.28 17.33
C ASP A 774 -33.95 -4.42 18.27
N ARG A 775 -32.77 -5.03 18.05
CA ARG A 775 -32.17 -5.95 19.04
C ARG A 775 -31.72 -5.21 20.29
N LEU A 776 -31.03 -4.07 20.14
CA LEU A 776 -30.57 -3.24 21.26
C LEU A 776 -31.72 -2.70 22.12
N ARG A 777 -32.92 -2.48 21.55
CA ARG A 777 -34.09 -2.06 22.32
C ARG A 777 -34.45 -3.03 23.46
N LYS A 778 -34.06 -4.31 23.35
CA LYS A 778 -34.32 -5.33 24.38
C LYS A 778 -33.34 -5.27 25.55
N ALA A 779 -32.18 -4.63 25.37
CA ALA A 779 -31.22 -4.42 26.45
C ALA A 779 -31.81 -3.46 27.50
N ASP A 780 -31.53 -3.73 28.77
CA ASP A 780 -31.85 -2.80 29.84
C ASP A 780 -30.89 -1.60 29.86
N ASP A 781 -31.20 -0.59 30.67
CA ASP A 781 -30.38 0.63 30.73
C ASP A 781 -28.99 0.40 31.36
N GLN A 782 -28.83 -0.61 32.23
CA GLN A 782 -27.54 -0.91 32.87
C GLN A 782 -26.59 -1.62 31.90
N GLU A 783 -27.12 -2.57 31.13
CA GLU A 783 -26.41 -3.25 30.05
C GLU A 783 -26.06 -2.24 28.94
N LEU A 784 -26.99 -1.34 28.58
CA LEU A 784 -26.74 -0.31 27.57
C LEU A 784 -25.58 0.63 27.96
N LEU A 785 -25.44 0.98 29.25
CA LEU A 785 -24.32 1.78 29.74
C LEU A 785 -22.94 1.16 29.45
N LEU A 786 -22.86 -0.18 29.40
CA LEU A 786 -21.60 -0.89 29.11
C LEU A 786 -21.15 -0.71 27.67
N TYR A 787 -22.06 -0.42 26.74
CA TYR A 787 -21.79 -0.29 25.31
C TYR A 787 -21.98 1.14 24.81
N LEU A 788 -22.47 2.06 25.66
CA LEU A 788 -22.87 3.41 25.27
C LEU A 788 -21.74 4.18 24.57
N LEU A 789 -20.49 4.06 25.05
CA LEU A 789 -19.34 4.70 24.41
C LEU A 789 -19.18 4.24 22.96
N GLN A 790 -19.25 2.92 22.73
CA GLN A 790 -19.13 2.31 21.40
C GLN A 790 -20.31 2.66 20.51
N LEU A 791 -21.53 2.76 21.07
CA LEU A 791 -22.72 3.18 20.33
C LEU A 791 -22.63 4.65 19.89
N VAL A 792 -22.07 5.54 20.72
CA VAL A 792 -21.77 6.91 20.33
C VAL A 792 -20.76 6.95 19.18
N GLN A 793 -19.72 6.10 19.20
CA GLN A 793 -18.81 5.98 18.06
C GLN A 793 -19.49 5.40 16.82
N GLY A 794 -20.47 4.50 16.99
CA GLY A 794 -21.29 3.94 15.90
C GLY A 794 -22.07 4.99 15.10
N LEU A 795 -22.34 6.17 15.69
CA LEU A 795 -23.00 7.29 14.99
C LEU A 795 -22.18 7.83 13.81
N LYS A 796 -20.85 7.64 13.78
CA LYS A 796 -20.01 8.04 12.62
C LYS A 796 -20.34 7.27 11.35
N TYR A 797 -20.93 6.09 11.50
CA TYR A 797 -21.29 5.20 10.39
C TYR A 797 -22.76 5.36 9.97
N GLU A 798 -23.50 6.28 10.59
CA GLU A 798 -24.88 6.59 10.24
C GLU A 798 -24.94 7.66 9.14
N HIS A 799 -25.90 7.52 8.21
CA HIS A 799 -26.14 8.50 7.16
C HIS A 799 -26.98 9.68 7.68
N ILE A 800 -26.37 10.56 8.47
CA ILE A 800 -27.04 11.75 9.01
C ILE A 800 -26.73 12.95 8.10
N SER A 801 -27.71 13.42 7.34
CA SER A 801 -27.55 14.58 6.45
C SER A 801 -27.33 15.87 7.25
N VAL A 802 -26.24 16.58 6.94
CA VAL A 802 -25.85 17.82 7.65
C VAL A 802 -26.68 19.03 7.18
N ASP A 803 -27.08 19.05 5.89
CA ASP A 803 -27.76 20.18 5.24
C ASP A 803 -29.28 20.26 5.49
N SER A 804 -29.88 19.23 6.09
CA SER A 804 -31.30 19.25 6.43
C SER A 804 -31.50 19.96 7.77
N GLU A 805 -32.04 21.19 7.73
CA GLU A 805 -32.12 22.06 8.91
C GLU A 805 -32.81 21.40 10.11
N HIS A 806 -33.74 20.45 9.93
CA HIS A 806 -34.49 19.82 11.05
C HIS A 806 -34.82 18.30 10.94
N ASP A 807 -34.30 17.52 9.97
CA ASP A 807 -34.81 16.14 9.73
C ASP A 807 -33.78 15.00 9.60
N GLY A 808 -32.50 15.29 9.35
CA GLY A 808 -31.52 14.24 8.98
C GLY A 808 -31.18 13.17 10.04
N THR A 809 -31.53 13.37 11.30
CA THR A 809 -31.40 12.36 12.37
C THR A 809 -32.63 11.46 12.49
N ARG A 810 -33.79 11.87 11.95
CA ARG A 810 -34.99 11.03 11.93
C ARG A 810 -34.79 9.76 11.12
N ASP A 811 -33.87 9.82 10.15
CA ASP A 811 -33.51 8.71 9.28
C ASP A 811 -32.52 7.74 9.93
N SER A 812 -31.83 8.13 11.01
CA SER A 812 -30.92 7.24 11.75
C SER A 812 -31.65 6.51 12.87
N SER A 813 -31.75 5.19 12.75
CA SER A 813 -32.36 4.34 13.78
C SER A 813 -31.57 4.41 15.10
N LEU A 814 -30.23 4.44 15.04
CA LEU A 814 -29.35 4.46 16.20
C LEU A 814 -29.43 5.80 16.95
N ALA A 815 -29.33 6.93 16.24
CA ALA A 815 -29.40 8.25 16.87
C ALA A 815 -30.73 8.44 17.61
N LYS A 816 -31.85 8.10 16.95
CA LYS A 816 -33.19 8.17 17.54
C LYS A 816 -33.32 7.29 18.78
N PHE A 817 -32.79 6.07 18.73
CA PHE A 817 -32.81 5.15 19.87
C PHE A 817 -32.04 5.69 21.07
N LEU A 818 -30.80 6.16 20.86
CA LEU A 818 -29.95 6.70 21.93
C LEU A 818 -30.59 7.94 22.55
N ILE A 819 -31.09 8.88 21.74
CA ILE A 819 -31.75 10.10 22.21
C ILE A 819 -32.98 9.75 23.07
N GLN A 820 -33.85 8.86 22.59
CA GLN A 820 -35.07 8.48 23.31
C GLN A 820 -34.78 7.81 24.65
N ARG A 821 -33.85 6.85 24.69
CA ARG A 821 -33.48 6.16 25.94
C ARG A 821 -32.78 7.10 26.93
N ALA A 822 -31.87 7.93 26.44
CA ALA A 822 -31.11 8.84 27.27
C ALA A 822 -31.96 10.01 27.82
N ALA A 823 -32.96 10.48 27.06
CA ALA A 823 -33.90 11.50 27.56
C ALA A 823 -34.81 10.95 28.66
N ALA A 824 -35.15 9.65 28.63
CA ALA A 824 -36.00 9.01 29.64
C ALA A 824 -35.25 8.61 30.92
N ASN A 825 -33.93 8.48 30.89
CA ASN A 825 -33.11 8.06 32.02
C ASN A 825 -31.91 9.00 32.21
N PHE A 826 -31.94 9.80 33.28
CA PHE A 826 -30.90 10.81 33.56
C PHE A 826 -29.47 10.22 33.64
N MET A 827 -29.29 8.99 34.12
CA MET A 827 -27.96 8.37 34.20
C MET A 827 -27.39 8.12 32.79
N LEU A 828 -28.20 7.55 31.89
CA LEU A 828 -27.84 7.40 30.47
C LEU A 828 -27.66 8.77 29.80
N GLY A 829 -28.57 9.71 30.07
CA GLY A 829 -28.51 11.10 29.58
C GLY A 829 -27.21 11.81 29.94
N ASN A 830 -26.76 11.67 31.19
CA ASN A 830 -25.50 12.25 31.67
C ASN A 830 -24.30 11.71 30.87
N TYR A 831 -24.16 10.38 30.77
CA TYR A 831 -23.01 9.81 30.04
C TYR A 831 -23.08 10.10 28.54
N LEU A 832 -24.26 10.03 27.92
CA LEU A 832 -24.46 10.39 26.52
C LEU A 832 -24.03 11.84 26.27
N TYR A 833 -24.45 12.78 27.13
CA TYR A 833 -24.06 14.18 27.05
C TYR A 833 -22.53 14.33 27.05
N TRP A 834 -21.85 13.79 28.06
CA TRP A 834 -20.41 13.93 28.18
C TRP A 834 -19.65 13.26 27.04
N TYR A 835 -20.09 12.10 26.55
CA TYR A 835 -19.46 11.42 25.41
C TYR A 835 -19.61 12.24 24.12
N LEU A 836 -20.79 12.82 23.88
CA LEU A 836 -21.01 13.71 22.73
C LEU A 836 -20.18 15.01 22.84
N MET A 837 -20.06 15.59 24.03
CA MET A 837 -19.31 16.83 24.22
C MET A 837 -17.82 16.64 23.93
N VAL A 838 -17.23 15.51 24.34
CA VAL A 838 -15.84 15.17 24.03
C VAL A 838 -15.62 15.07 22.51
N GLU A 839 -16.53 14.40 21.79
CA GLU A 839 -16.44 14.26 20.32
C GLU A 839 -16.71 15.58 19.57
N CYS A 840 -17.50 16.49 20.16
CA CYS A 840 -17.73 17.83 19.63
C CYS A 840 -16.51 18.75 19.78
N ASP A 841 -15.71 18.54 20.82
CA ASP A 841 -14.48 19.28 21.16
C ASP A 841 -13.23 18.69 20.47
N ASP A 842 -13.31 17.51 19.86
CA ASP A 842 -12.20 16.91 19.13
C ASP A 842 -11.89 17.70 17.83
N HIS A 843 -10.84 18.52 17.86
CA HIS A 843 -10.39 19.32 16.73
C HIS A 843 -9.32 18.66 15.85
N SER A 844 -9.04 17.38 16.07
CA SER A 844 -8.08 16.63 15.26
C SER A 844 -8.49 16.53 13.78
N PRO A 845 -7.51 16.43 12.85
CA PRO A 845 -7.81 16.24 11.43
C PRO A 845 -8.50 14.91 11.14
N GLU A 846 -8.24 13.86 11.93
CA GLU A 846 -8.84 12.53 11.77
C GLU A 846 -10.35 12.51 12.06
N GLN A 847 -10.82 13.33 13.00
CA GLN A 847 -12.26 13.43 13.31
C GLN A 847 -13.05 13.98 12.12
N GLY A 848 -12.47 14.89 11.34
CA GLY A 848 -13.13 15.53 10.20
C GLY A 848 -14.21 16.57 10.59
N GLY A 849 -14.56 17.45 9.66
CA GLY A 849 -15.62 18.45 9.86
C GLY A 849 -17.00 17.82 10.02
N ASP A 850 -17.31 16.84 9.18
CA ASP A 850 -18.64 16.25 9.03
C ASP A 850 -19.06 15.45 10.27
N ASN A 851 -18.18 14.60 10.82
CA ASN A 851 -18.49 13.83 12.03
C ASN A 851 -18.77 14.73 13.23
N ARG A 852 -18.02 15.83 13.40
CA ARG A 852 -18.30 16.80 14.48
C ARG A 852 -19.67 17.44 14.32
N ASN A 853 -20.08 17.73 13.10
CA ASN A 853 -21.41 18.27 12.84
C ASN A 853 -22.50 17.24 13.14
N ILE A 854 -22.27 15.96 12.84
CA ILE A 854 -23.16 14.85 13.25
C ILE A 854 -23.34 14.86 14.78
N TYR A 855 -22.24 14.85 15.54
CA TYR A 855 -22.31 14.84 17.01
C TYR A 855 -23.00 16.07 17.60
N ARG A 856 -22.72 17.27 17.05
CA ARG A 856 -23.41 18.51 17.47
C ARG A 856 -24.90 18.44 17.20
N LYS A 857 -25.30 17.89 16.05
CA LYS A 857 -26.72 17.71 15.69
C LYS A 857 -27.41 16.74 16.65
N VAL A 858 -26.80 15.58 16.92
CA VAL A 858 -27.33 14.60 17.89
C VAL A 858 -27.40 15.20 19.29
N ALA A 859 -26.40 15.96 19.73
CA ALA A 859 -26.41 16.62 21.03
C ALA A 859 -27.51 17.69 21.15
N TYR A 860 -27.72 18.49 20.10
CA TYR A 860 -28.80 19.47 20.04
C TYR A 860 -30.19 18.81 20.14
N GLU A 861 -30.38 17.70 19.43
CA GLU A 861 -31.65 16.97 19.46
C GLU A 861 -31.87 16.22 20.76
N PHE A 862 -30.81 15.64 21.35
CA PHE A 862 -30.87 15.09 22.69
C PHE A 862 -31.37 16.15 23.69
N MET A 863 -30.79 17.36 23.66
CA MET A 863 -31.23 18.46 24.53
C MET A 863 -32.67 18.88 24.26
N THR A 864 -33.08 18.87 22.99
CA THR A 864 -34.45 19.22 22.58
C THR A 864 -35.45 18.18 23.07
N GLU A 865 -35.13 16.90 22.94
CA GLU A 865 -35.98 15.80 23.40
C GLU A 865 -36.02 15.70 24.93
N LEU A 866 -34.89 15.95 25.60
CA LEU A 866 -34.80 15.99 27.06
C LEU A 866 -35.78 17.02 27.62
N VAL A 867 -35.82 18.24 27.08
CA VAL A 867 -36.73 19.30 27.56
C VAL A 867 -38.22 18.95 27.40
N LYS A 868 -38.57 18.04 26.46
CA LYS A 868 -39.95 17.56 26.31
C LYS A 868 -40.35 16.57 27.41
N GLN A 869 -39.39 15.91 28.06
CA GLN A 869 -39.67 14.96 29.12
C GLN A 869 -40.11 15.68 30.41
N PRO A 870 -40.96 15.06 31.24
CA PRO A 870 -41.32 15.60 32.55
C PRO A 870 -40.05 15.80 33.42
N GLY A 871 -39.80 17.03 33.87
CA GLY A 871 -38.60 17.36 34.66
C GLY A 871 -37.32 17.62 33.83
N GLY A 872 -37.35 17.38 32.52
CA GLY A 872 -36.15 17.50 31.67
C GLY A 872 -35.60 18.92 31.53
N GLY A 873 -36.41 19.94 31.79
CA GLY A 873 -35.94 21.33 31.91
C GLY A 873 -34.97 21.52 33.09
N GLU A 874 -35.21 20.84 34.21
CA GLU A 874 -34.31 20.84 35.38
C GLU A 874 -33.08 19.96 35.14
N ASP A 875 -33.24 18.83 34.46
CA ASP A 875 -32.11 17.98 34.05
C ASP A 875 -31.16 18.73 33.11
N ARG A 876 -31.69 19.50 32.15
CA ARG A 876 -30.88 20.35 31.27
C ARG A 876 -30.11 21.42 32.06
N LYS A 877 -30.73 22.06 33.04
CA LYS A 877 -30.04 23.00 33.96
C LYS A 877 -28.96 22.27 34.78
N THR A 878 -29.22 21.04 35.18
CA THR A 878 -28.27 20.21 35.93
C THR A 878 -27.03 19.90 35.08
N LEU A 879 -27.18 19.51 33.81
CA LEU A 879 -26.07 19.30 32.88
C LEU A 879 -25.26 20.60 32.63
N LEU A 880 -25.92 21.76 32.58
CA LEU A 880 -25.25 23.05 32.48
C LEU A 880 -24.37 23.32 33.72
N ARG A 881 -24.92 23.14 34.92
CA ARG A 881 -24.19 23.32 36.19
C ARG A 881 -23.02 22.36 36.33
N GLN A 882 -23.16 21.13 35.81
CA GLN A 882 -22.04 20.19 35.70
C GLN A 882 -20.93 20.72 34.77
N ALA A 883 -21.28 21.31 33.62
CA ALA A 883 -20.31 21.91 32.71
C ALA A 883 -19.57 23.10 33.36
N GLU A 884 -20.28 23.94 34.13
CA GLU A 884 -19.69 25.04 34.90
C GLU A 884 -18.70 24.52 35.96
N LEU A 885 -19.06 23.48 36.72
CA LEU A 885 -18.16 22.82 37.67
C LEU A 885 -16.85 22.36 36.98
N ILE A 886 -16.96 21.68 35.84
CA ILE A 886 -15.79 21.20 35.09
C ILE A 886 -14.95 22.36 34.53
N ALA A 887 -15.58 23.46 34.11
CA ALA A 887 -14.87 24.66 33.67
C ALA A 887 -14.05 25.29 34.81
N ILE A 888 -14.62 25.37 36.02
CA ILE A 888 -13.93 25.88 37.21
C ILE A 888 -12.75 24.97 37.60
N LEU A 889 -12.94 23.64 37.60
CA LEU A 889 -11.87 22.68 37.88
C LEU A 889 -10.75 22.74 36.84
N SER A 890 -11.09 22.87 35.55
CA SER A 890 -10.13 23.06 34.46
C SER A 890 -9.30 24.32 34.64
N LYS A 891 -9.94 25.44 35.03
CA LYS A 891 -9.26 26.71 35.27
C LYS A 891 -8.18 26.59 36.36
N ILE A 892 -8.54 26.10 37.55
CA ILE A 892 -7.58 25.97 38.65
C ILE A 892 -6.50 24.92 38.38
N SER A 893 -6.85 23.81 37.72
CA SER A 893 -5.87 22.80 37.31
C SER A 893 -4.86 23.38 36.32
N GLY A 894 -5.30 24.23 35.38
CA GLY A 894 -4.42 24.97 34.47
C GLY A 894 -3.44 25.89 35.20
N GLU A 895 -3.93 26.66 36.17
CA GLU A 895 -3.08 27.53 37.00
C GLU A 895 -2.05 26.73 37.82
N VAL A 896 -2.44 25.61 38.42
CA VAL A 896 -1.56 24.73 39.20
C VAL A 896 -0.50 24.06 38.31
N LYS A 897 -0.86 23.70 37.08
CA LYS A 897 0.03 23.06 36.11
C LYS A 897 1.13 24.00 35.63
N VAL A 898 0.80 25.25 35.32
CA VAL A 898 1.76 26.25 34.80
C VAL A 898 2.61 26.87 35.91
N SER A 899 2.15 26.82 37.17
CA SER A 899 2.91 27.33 38.31
C SER A 899 4.24 26.58 38.51
N ASN A 900 5.33 27.31 38.73
CA ASN A 900 6.65 26.77 39.11
C ASN A 900 6.84 26.71 40.64
N GLU A 901 5.77 26.92 41.42
CA GLU A 901 5.83 26.90 42.89
C GLU A 901 6.04 25.48 43.43
N SER A 902 6.48 25.38 44.69
CA SER A 902 6.55 24.08 45.37
C SER A 902 5.16 23.45 45.52
N ILE A 903 5.10 22.12 45.57
CA ILE A 903 3.83 21.37 45.71
C ILE A 903 3.03 21.84 46.94
N ALA A 904 3.68 22.15 48.05
CA ALA A 904 3.02 22.69 49.24
C ALA A 904 2.29 24.03 48.96
N LYS A 905 2.95 24.96 48.27
CA LYS A 905 2.33 26.24 47.87
C LYS A 905 1.21 26.05 46.84
N LYS A 906 1.38 25.11 45.90
CA LYS A 906 0.31 24.74 44.96
C LYS A 906 -0.92 24.20 45.67
N VAL A 907 -0.74 23.38 46.71
CA VAL A 907 -1.83 22.88 47.56
C VAL A 907 -2.51 24.03 48.32
N GLU A 908 -1.74 24.94 48.92
CA GLU A 908 -2.31 26.13 49.59
C GLU A 908 -3.11 27.01 48.63
N ARG A 909 -2.60 27.25 47.42
CA ARG A 909 -3.30 27.99 46.36
C ARG A 909 -4.61 27.29 45.96
N LEU A 910 -4.56 25.98 45.73
CA LEU A 910 -5.75 25.18 45.41
C LEU A 910 -6.79 25.27 46.54
N LYS A 911 -6.36 25.15 47.79
CA LYS A 911 -7.21 25.29 48.97
C LYS A 911 -7.86 26.69 49.03
N ASN A 912 -7.07 27.75 48.85
CA ASN A 912 -7.58 29.13 48.87
C ASN A 912 -8.56 29.39 47.71
N PHE A 913 -8.28 28.88 46.51
CA PHE A 913 -9.17 28.99 45.36
C PHE A 913 -10.50 28.28 45.61
N LEU A 914 -10.46 27.05 46.12
CA LEU A 914 -11.67 26.27 46.39
C LEU A 914 -12.48 26.81 47.58
N ALA A 915 -11.84 27.54 48.51
CA ALA A 915 -12.50 28.20 49.63
C ALA A 915 -13.09 29.58 49.26
N ASP A 916 -12.71 30.17 48.12
CA ASP A 916 -13.22 31.47 47.67
C ASP A 916 -14.72 31.35 47.30
N PRO A 917 -15.63 32.07 47.99
CA PRO A 917 -17.05 32.06 47.68
C PRO A 917 -17.37 32.45 46.23
N LYS A 918 -16.51 33.24 45.56
CA LYS A 918 -16.69 33.65 44.16
C LYS A 918 -16.66 32.48 43.17
N ASN A 919 -16.08 31.35 43.55
CA ASN A 919 -16.01 30.17 42.71
C ASN A 919 -17.22 29.23 42.92
N GLU A 920 -18.11 29.53 43.87
CA GLU A 920 -19.37 28.78 44.10
C GLU A 920 -19.20 27.26 44.35
N LEU A 921 -18.01 26.82 44.79
CA LEU A 921 -17.72 25.40 45.05
C LEU A 921 -17.89 24.99 46.51
N VAL A 922 -17.83 25.92 47.47
CA VAL A 922 -17.94 25.62 48.90
C VAL A 922 -19.34 25.13 49.26
N THR A 923 -20.36 25.66 48.61
CA THR A 923 -21.77 25.29 48.80
C THR A 923 -22.43 25.20 47.44
N ILE A 924 -22.89 24.01 47.09
CA ILE A 924 -23.55 23.68 45.84
C ILE A 924 -25.02 23.37 46.16
N ASP A 925 -25.89 24.33 45.84
CA ASP A 925 -27.33 24.24 46.07
C ASP A 925 -28.09 24.62 44.79
N PRO A 926 -29.07 23.82 44.31
CA PRO A 926 -29.43 22.49 44.79
C PRO A 926 -28.30 21.46 44.61
N PRO A 927 -28.30 20.33 45.33
CA PRO A 927 -27.27 19.30 45.21
C PRO A 927 -27.09 18.84 43.76
N LEU A 928 -25.84 18.75 43.29
CA LEU A 928 -25.50 18.46 41.90
C LEU A 928 -25.08 16.99 41.75
N PRO A 929 -25.66 16.20 40.83
CA PRO A 929 -25.11 14.89 40.48
C PRO A 929 -23.70 15.01 39.90
N MET A 930 -22.77 14.18 40.35
CA MET A 930 -21.38 14.20 39.87
C MET A 930 -21.31 13.71 38.40
N PRO A 931 -20.64 14.42 37.49
CA PRO A 931 -20.53 14.01 36.09
C PRO A 931 -20.04 12.57 35.89
N LEU A 932 -18.98 12.18 36.61
CA LEU A 932 -18.35 10.86 36.49
C LEU A 932 -19.14 9.73 37.20
N ASP A 933 -20.06 10.08 38.09
CA ASP A 933 -20.94 9.14 38.80
C ASP A 933 -22.25 9.83 39.22
N PRO A 934 -23.27 9.82 38.34
CA PRO A 934 -24.52 10.53 38.57
C PRO A 934 -25.34 10.01 39.75
N SER A 935 -24.98 8.84 40.30
CA SER A 935 -25.62 8.30 41.50
C SER A 935 -25.25 9.10 42.76
N ILE A 936 -24.13 9.84 42.72
CA ILE A 936 -23.61 10.63 43.84
C ILE A 936 -23.98 12.11 43.64
N LYS A 937 -24.76 12.66 44.57
CA LYS A 937 -25.09 14.09 44.60
C LYS A 937 -24.15 14.84 45.56
N ILE A 938 -23.48 15.86 45.05
CA ILE A 938 -22.57 16.71 45.80
C ILE A 938 -23.23 18.00 46.27
N THR A 939 -22.87 18.44 47.47
CA THR A 939 -23.37 19.65 48.15
C THR A 939 -22.29 20.71 48.36
N GLY A 940 -21.04 20.40 48.05
CA GLY A 940 -19.92 21.33 48.14
C GLY A 940 -18.56 20.61 48.12
N VAL A 941 -17.48 21.35 47.97
CA VAL A 941 -16.10 20.86 48.09
C VAL A 941 -15.62 20.97 49.54
N ALA A 942 -14.67 20.13 49.94
CA ALA A 942 -13.94 20.22 51.20
C ALA A 942 -12.53 20.79 50.94
N PRO A 943 -12.31 22.12 51.08
CA PRO A 943 -11.04 22.76 50.71
C PRO A 943 -9.84 22.25 51.52
N ASP A 944 -10.07 21.77 52.74
CA ASP A 944 -9.03 21.20 53.61
C ASP A 944 -8.60 19.80 53.19
N GLN A 945 -9.37 19.11 52.34
CA GLN A 945 -9.12 17.73 51.90
C GLN A 945 -8.73 17.69 50.42
N VAL A 946 -7.73 18.50 50.06
CA VAL A 946 -7.20 18.62 48.70
C VAL A 946 -5.74 18.22 48.65
N MET A 947 -5.29 17.76 47.48
CA MET A 947 -3.90 17.35 47.27
C MET A 947 -3.50 17.64 45.83
N VAL A 948 -2.23 17.96 45.60
CA VAL A 948 -1.63 18.00 44.26
C VAL A 948 -0.65 16.83 44.18
N PHE A 949 -0.85 15.94 43.22
CA PHE A 949 0.04 14.78 43.04
C PHE A 949 1.39 15.22 42.46
N LYS A 950 2.46 14.59 42.94
CA LYS A 950 3.82 14.77 42.41
C LYS A 950 3.96 14.00 41.09
N SER A 951 3.52 14.61 40.00
CA SER A 951 3.59 14.06 38.65
C SER A 951 3.82 15.20 37.65
N THR A 952 4.31 14.88 36.45
CA THR A 952 4.59 15.85 35.37
C THR A 952 3.39 16.76 35.06
N LEU A 953 2.17 16.22 35.15
CA LEU A 953 0.93 16.96 34.88
C LEU A 953 0.31 17.63 36.12
N ASN A 954 0.89 17.45 37.31
CA ASN A 954 0.36 17.91 38.61
C ASN A 954 -1.17 17.74 38.77
N PRO A 955 -1.74 16.51 38.63
CA PRO A 955 -3.16 16.28 38.84
C PRO A 955 -3.62 16.74 40.23
N ILE A 956 -4.87 17.21 40.32
CA ILE A 956 -5.43 17.68 41.59
C ILE A 956 -6.42 16.67 42.14
N LYS A 957 -6.31 16.37 43.44
CA LYS A 957 -7.32 15.62 44.19
C LYS A 957 -8.26 16.62 44.86
N CYS A 958 -9.54 16.50 44.58
CA CYS A 958 -10.60 17.28 45.23
C CYS A 958 -11.57 16.34 45.94
N THR A 959 -11.94 16.66 47.17
CA THR A 959 -12.91 15.88 47.94
C THR A 959 -14.22 16.64 48.04
N PHE A 960 -15.32 16.01 47.61
CA PHE A 960 -16.65 16.59 47.65
C PHE A 960 -17.48 16.02 48.79
N LYS A 961 -18.33 16.86 49.39
CA LYS A 961 -19.33 16.46 50.37
C LYS A 961 -20.57 16.00 49.63
N THR A 962 -21.15 14.89 50.07
CA THR A 962 -22.36 14.33 49.45
C THR A 962 -23.61 14.64 50.26
N THR A 963 -24.79 14.41 49.68
CA THR A 963 -26.07 14.51 50.40
C THR A 963 -26.22 13.50 51.54
N THR A 964 -25.46 12.41 51.54
CA THR A 964 -25.47 11.41 52.62
C THR A 964 -24.52 11.76 53.77
N GLY A 965 -23.79 12.88 53.66
CA GLY A 965 -22.77 13.30 54.63
C GLY A 965 -21.42 12.60 54.45
N SER A 966 -21.27 11.74 53.45
CA SER A 966 -19.99 11.11 53.11
C SER A 966 -19.09 12.01 52.27
N SER A 967 -17.80 11.68 52.21
CA SER A 967 -16.83 12.32 51.32
C SER A 967 -16.66 11.50 50.04
N TYR A 968 -16.65 12.17 48.89
CA TYR A 968 -16.39 11.58 47.57
C TYR A 968 -15.15 12.24 46.92
N PRO A 969 -13.97 11.62 47.05
CA PRO A 969 -12.74 12.14 46.47
C PRO A 969 -12.59 11.78 44.99
N ILE A 970 -12.16 12.75 44.19
CA ILE A 970 -11.88 12.60 42.76
C ILE A 970 -10.49 13.12 42.44
N ILE A 971 -9.88 12.62 41.38
CA ILE A 971 -8.67 13.15 40.76
C ILE A 971 -9.09 13.82 39.45
N PHE A 972 -8.78 15.10 39.31
CA PHE A 972 -8.96 15.84 38.07
C PHE A 972 -7.60 16.01 37.37
N LYS A 973 -7.55 15.62 36.09
CA LYS A 973 -6.35 15.63 35.26
C LYS A 973 -6.54 16.60 34.09
N LEU A 974 -5.53 17.43 33.83
CA LEU A 974 -5.52 18.40 32.72
C LEU A 974 -4.24 18.28 31.86
N GLY A 975 -4.45 18.18 30.56
CA GLY A 975 -3.47 17.87 29.52
C GLY A 975 -3.20 16.39 29.31
N ASP A 976 -4.16 15.53 29.64
CA ASP A 976 -4.13 14.09 29.41
C ASP A 976 -5.44 13.65 28.74
N ASP A 977 -5.38 12.70 27.81
CA ASP A 977 -6.55 12.19 27.09
C ASP A 977 -7.09 10.92 27.79
N LEU A 978 -8.05 11.11 28.70
CA LEU A 978 -8.61 10.01 29.49
C LEU A 978 -9.56 9.10 28.73
N ARG A 979 -9.83 9.32 27.43
CA ARG A 979 -10.69 8.43 26.64
C ARG A 979 -10.13 7.01 26.59
N GLN A 980 -8.81 6.87 26.58
CA GLN A 980 -8.13 5.57 26.59
C GLN A 980 -8.37 4.82 27.91
N ASP A 981 -8.04 5.43 29.04
CA ASP A 981 -8.30 4.88 30.37
C ASP A 981 -9.78 4.58 30.58
N GLN A 982 -10.65 5.45 30.09
CA GLN A 982 -12.10 5.27 30.16
C GLN A 982 -12.58 4.05 29.38
N LEU A 983 -12.10 3.85 28.14
CA LEU A 983 -12.39 2.65 27.38
C LEU A 983 -11.91 1.40 28.13
N VAL A 984 -10.69 1.42 28.66
CA VAL A 984 -10.12 0.26 29.37
C VAL A 984 -10.94 -0.08 30.61
N ILE A 985 -11.27 0.90 31.44
CA ILE A 985 -12.09 0.70 32.64
C ILE A 985 -13.51 0.24 32.29
N GLN A 986 -14.10 0.75 31.21
CA GLN A 986 -15.39 0.27 30.71
C GLN A 986 -15.31 -1.21 30.33
N ILE A 987 -14.26 -1.63 29.62
CA ILE A 987 -14.05 -3.04 29.27
C ILE A 987 -13.77 -3.89 30.52
N ILE A 988 -13.02 -3.39 31.51
CA ILE A 988 -12.83 -4.08 32.79
C ILE A 988 -14.18 -4.28 33.51
N THR A 989 -15.03 -3.25 33.51
CA THR A 989 -16.39 -3.31 34.09
C THR A 989 -17.24 -4.35 33.39
N LEU A 990 -17.20 -4.39 32.05
CA LEU A 990 -17.88 -5.41 31.27
C LEU A 990 -17.36 -6.81 31.60
N MET A 991 -16.04 -7.01 31.63
CA MET A 991 -15.42 -8.29 31.95
C MET A 991 -15.81 -8.75 33.36
N ASP A 992 -15.83 -7.86 34.37
CA ASP A 992 -16.30 -8.19 35.71
C ASP A 992 -17.77 -8.68 35.69
N GLN A 993 -18.65 -8.02 34.94
CA GLN A 993 -20.04 -8.46 34.82
C GLN A 993 -20.19 -9.79 34.10
N LEU A 994 -19.42 -10.03 33.04
CA LEU A 994 -19.39 -11.31 32.33
C LEU A 994 -18.94 -12.45 33.26
N LEU A 995 -17.90 -12.21 34.06
CA LEU A 995 -17.42 -13.17 35.05
C LEU A 995 -18.47 -13.44 36.14
N ARG A 996 -19.12 -12.39 36.66
CA ARG A 996 -20.21 -12.53 37.63
C ARG A 996 -21.41 -13.31 37.07
N LYS A 997 -21.71 -13.17 35.77
CA LYS A 997 -22.78 -13.94 35.09
C LYS A 997 -22.48 -15.44 35.06
N GLU A 998 -21.21 -15.81 35.00
CA GLU A 998 -20.71 -17.20 35.14
C GLU A 998 -20.52 -17.61 36.62
N ASN A 999 -21.07 -16.83 37.57
CA ASN A 999 -20.92 -17.02 39.02
C ASN A 999 -19.46 -16.93 39.53
N LEU A 1000 -18.59 -16.20 38.83
CA LEU A 1000 -17.20 -15.96 39.22
C LEU A 1000 -17.00 -14.51 39.67
N ASP A 1001 -17.17 -14.23 40.96
CA ASP A 1001 -16.85 -12.91 41.54
C ASP A 1001 -15.37 -12.81 41.92
N LEU A 1002 -14.58 -12.20 41.03
CA LEU A 1002 -13.15 -11.97 41.26
C LEU A 1002 -12.85 -10.71 42.08
N LYS A 1003 -13.86 -10.07 42.69
CA LYS A 1003 -13.65 -8.88 43.54
C LYS A 1003 -12.89 -7.75 42.81
N LEU A 1004 -13.15 -7.57 41.51
CA LEU A 1004 -12.56 -6.47 40.74
C LEU A 1004 -13.11 -5.11 41.24
N SER A 1005 -12.32 -4.06 41.05
CA SER A 1005 -12.67 -2.70 41.51
C SER A 1005 -12.51 -1.68 40.38
N PRO A 1006 -13.35 -1.75 39.34
CA PRO A 1006 -13.34 -0.75 38.27
C PRO A 1006 -13.80 0.60 38.83
N TYR A 1007 -12.83 1.48 39.11
CA TYR A 1007 -13.08 2.84 39.57
C TYR A 1007 -13.73 3.68 38.46
N LYS A 1008 -14.54 4.68 38.82
CA LYS A 1008 -15.20 5.54 37.81
C LYS A 1008 -14.23 6.48 37.14
N ILE A 1009 -14.38 6.69 35.83
CA ILE A 1009 -13.57 7.63 35.06
C ILE A 1009 -14.42 8.23 33.94
N LEU A 1010 -14.20 9.51 33.67
CA LEU A 1010 -14.90 10.25 32.63
C LEU A 1010 -13.95 11.28 32.00
N ALA A 1011 -13.73 11.16 30.70
CA ALA A 1011 -13.17 12.24 29.89
C ALA A 1011 -14.20 13.35 29.74
N THR A 1012 -13.79 14.59 29.99
CA THR A 1012 -14.63 15.78 29.84
C THR A 1012 -14.25 16.63 28.63
N SER A 1013 -13.06 16.40 28.07
CA SER A 1013 -12.59 16.92 26.78
C SER A 1013 -11.52 15.97 26.22
N THR A 1014 -10.94 16.30 25.07
CA THR A 1014 -9.78 15.57 24.51
C THR A 1014 -8.48 15.74 25.32
N THR A 1015 -8.47 16.64 26.31
CA THR A 1015 -7.29 16.93 27.13
C THR A 1015 -7.58 17.01 28.62
N ALA A 1016 -8.79 16.68 29.07
CA ALA A 1016 -9.17 16.78 30.47
C ALA A 1016 -10.16 15.70 30.86
N GLY A 1017 -10.15 15.34 32.14
CA GLY A 1017 -11.16 14.46 32.71
C GLY A 1017 -10.97 14.21 34.19
N ALA A 1018 -11.84 13.38 34.74
CA ALA A 1018 -11.85 13.04 36.16
C ALA A 1018 -11.87 11.53 36.37
N SER A 1019 -11.19 11.06 37.41
CA SER A 1019 -11.26 9.68 37.89
C SER A 1019 -11.60 9.64 39.38
N GLN A 1020 -12.37 8.64 39.80
CA GLN A 1020 -12.63 8.38 41.21
C GLN A 1020 -11.32 8.07 41.93
N PHE A 1021 -11.12 8.69 43.09
CA PHE A 1021 -10.01 8.34 43.96
C PHE A 1021 -10.42 7.17 44.85
N VAL A 1022 -9.80 6.02 44.65
CA VAL A 1022 -9.93 4.87 45.55
C VAL A 1022 -8.84 4.98 46.63
N GLN A 1023 -9.21 4.77 47.89
CA GLN A 1023 -8.27 4.85 49.01
C GLN A 1023 -7.32 3.65 48.99
N SER A 1024 -6.20 3.79 48.29
CA SER A 1024 -5.18 2.75 48.12
C SER A 1024 -3.76 3.31 48.19
N GLN A 1025 -2.77 2.41 48.22
CA GLN A 1025 -1.35 2.75 48.08
C GLN A 1025 -0.74 1.95 46.94
N SER A 1026 0.23 2.53 46.23
CA SER A 1026 1.00 1.78 45.23
C SER A 1026 1.90 0.74 45.89
N LEU A 1027 2.14 -0.38 45.21
CA LEU A 1027 3.08 -1.40 45.68
C LEU A 1027 4.48 -0.81 45.88
N SER A 1028 4.90 0.11 45.02
CA SER A 1028 6.15 0.88 45.17
C SER A 1028 6.22 1.61 46.53
N SER A 1029 5.17 2.35 46.89
CA SER A 1029 5.10 3.03 48.19
C SER A 1029 5.05 2.05 49.37
N ILE A 1030 4.44 0.88 49.20
CA ILE A 1030 4.36 -0.16 50.23
C ILE A 1030 5.75 -0.80 50.45
N VAL A 1031 6.45 -1.14 49.37
CA VAL A 1031 7.82 -1.67 49.40
C VAL A 1031 8.79 -0.69 50.07
N GLY A 1032 8.61 0.62 49.85
CA GLY A 1032 9.40 1.64 50.54
C GLY A 1032 9.18 1.70 52.07
N LYS A 1033 8.01 1.26 52.56
CA LYS A 1033 7.63 1.31 53.99
C LYS A 1033 7.89 -0.01 54.73
N PHE A 1034 7.65 -1.14 54.09
CA PHE A 1034 7.74 -2.48 54.68
C PHE A 1034 8.90 -3.25 54.05
N ARG A 1035 9.81 -3.82 54.84
CA ARG A 1035 11.04 -4.47 54.33
C ARG A 1035 10.86 -5.94 53.94
N ALA A 1036 10.16 -6.74 54.75
CA ALA A 1036 9.99 -8.17 54.52
C ALA A 1036 8.53 -8.46 54.15
N ASN A 1037 8.31 -9.16 53.02
CA ASN A 1037 7.00 -9.44 52.41
C ASN A 1037 6.08 -8.21 52.42
N PRO A 1038 6.43 -7.13 51.69
CA PRO A 1038 5.87 -5.80 51.93
C PRO A 1038 4.34 -5.73 51.78
N ALA A 1039 3.81 -6.34 50.71
CA ALA A 1039 2.36 -6.41 50.48
C ALA A 1039 1.63 -7.21 51.57
N LEU A 1040 2.19 -8.35 51.99
CA LEU A 1040 1.61 -9.15 53.09
C LEU A 1040 1.64 -8.38 54.41
N ALA A 1041 2.75 -7.72 54.70
CA ALA A 1041 2.93 -6.92 55.91
C ALA A 1041 1.94 -5.74 55.96
N TYR A 1042 1.67 -5.12 54.82
CA TYR A 1042 0.65 -4.07 54.69
C TYR A 1042 -0.75 -4.60 55.00
N LEU A 1043 -1.15 -5.73 54.40
CA LEU A 1043 -2.46 -6.34 54.68
C LEU A 1043 -2.58 -6.80 56.15
N ARG A 1044 -1.51 -7.38 56.71
CA ARG A 1044 -1.44 -7.77 58.13
C ARG A 1044 -1.53 -6.58 59.07
N HIS A 1045 -0.92 -5.44 58.72
CA HIS A 1045 -0.98 -4.23 59.51
C HIS A 1045 -2.40 -3.67 59.63
N HIS A 1046 -3.17 -3.75 58.54
CA HIS A 1046 -4.55 -3.24 58.51
C HIS A 1046 -5.60 -4.27 58.94
N ASN A 1047 -5.35 -5.58 58.73
CA ASN A 1047 -6.29 -6.67 59.02
C ASN A 1047 -5.60 -7.87 59.70
N PRO A 1048 -5.05 -7.70 60.91
CA PRO A 1048 -4.36 -8.77 61.61
C PRO A 1048 -5.32 -9.88 62.06
N ASP A 1049 -4.87 -11.13 61.92
CA ASP A 1049 -5.53 -12.32 62.47
C ASP A 1049 -4.50 -13.42 62.74
N ASP A 1050 -4.09 -13.58 64.00
CA ASP A 1050 -3.06 -14.54 64.43
C ASP A 1050 -3.51 -16.00 64.30
N GLY A 1051 -4.81 -16.27 64.11
CA GLY A 1051 -5.35 -17.62 63.88
C GLY A 1051 -5.14 -18.13 62.45
N GLN A 1052 -4.77 -17.26 61.51
CA GLN A 1052 -4.57 -17.61 60.11
C GLN A 1052 -3.09 -17.85 59.78
N PRO A 1053 -2.74 -18.79 58.87
CA PRO A 1053 -1.34 -19.15 58.57
C PRO A 1053 -0.45 -17.98 58.15
N LEU A 1054 -1.03 -16.97 57.49
CA LEU A 1054 -0.33 -15.75 57.04
C LEU A 1054 -0.55 -14.54 57.95
N GLY A 1055 -1.24 -14.70 59.09
CA GLY A 1055 -1.51 -13.62 60.05
C GLY A 1055 -2.49 -12.55 59.56
N VAL A 1056 -3.21 -12.81 58.47
CA VAL A 1056 -4.16 -11.87 57.82
C VAL A 1056 -5.54 -12.51 57.82
N ARG A 1057 -6.58 -11.70 58.02
CA ARG A 1057 -7.97 -12.16 57.89
C ARG A 1057 -8.19 -12.86 56.54
N GLN A 1058 -8.85 -14.02 56.59
CA GLN A 1058 -9.10 -14.85 55.41
C GLN A 1058 -9.86 -14.09 54.31
N GLU A 1059 -10.86 -13.27 54.67
CA GLU A 1059 -11.67 -12.47 53.72
C GLU A 1059 -10.82 -11.46 52.93
N THR A 1060 -9.90 -10.77 53.61
CA THR A 1060 -8.97 -9.81 53.00
C THR A 1060 -8.02 -10.51 52.03
N LEU A 1061 -7.48 -11.66 52.44
CA LEU A 1061 -6.56 -12.42 51.61
C LEU A 1061 -7.25 -13.05 50.40
N ASP A 1062 -8.47 -13.57 50.56
CA ASP A 1062 -9.30 -14.07 49.46
C ASP A 1062 -9.64 -12.96 48.44
N THR A 1063 -10.00 -11.77 48.94
CA THR A 1063 -10.22 -10.58 48.10
C THR A 1063 -8.96 -10.22 47.30
N TYR A 1064 -7.80 -10.25 47.93
CA TYR A 1064 -6.52 -10.03 47.26
C TYR A 1064 -6.21 -11.07 46.19
N VAL A 1065 -6.34 -12.37 46.51
CA VAL A 1065 -6.06 -13.46 45.57
C VAL A 1065 -6.99 -13.38 44.34
N LYS A 1066 -8.28 -13.15 44.56
CA LYS A 1066 -9.29 -13.05 43.50
C LYS A 1066 -9.07 -11.82 42.61
N SER A 1067 -8.89 -10.64 43.21
CA SER A 1067 -8.70 -9.40 42.47
C SER A 1067 -7.38 -9.40 41.70
N CYS A 1068 -6.31 -9.93 42.30
CA CYS A 1068 -5.04 -10.16 41.64
C CYS A 1068 -5.16 -11.07 40.42
N ALA A 1069 -5.86 -12.21 40.54
CA ALA A 1069 -6.11 -13.12 39.42
C ALA A 1069 -6.90 -12.44 38.28
N GLY A 1070 -7.98 -11.74 38.63
CA GLY A 1070 -8.81 -11.05 37.64
C GLY A 1070 -8.06 -9.97 36.86
N TYR A 1071 -7.36 -9.05 37.54
CA TYR A 1071 -6.58 -8.01 36.85
C TYR A 1071 -5.42 -8.59 36.03
N CYS A 1072 -4.79 -9.66 36.51
CA CYS A 1072 -3.75 -10.38 35.79
C CYS A 1072 -4.24 -10.93 34.43
N VAL A 1073 -5.39 -11.60 34.42
CA VAL A 1073 -5.99 -12.13 33.17
C VAL A 1073 -6.48 -11.01 32.26
N ILE A 1074 -7.17 -10.02 32.81
CA ILE A 1074 -7.75 -8.92 32.03
C ILE A 1074 -6.65 -8.08 31.38
N THR A 1075 -5.58 -7.74 32.11
CA THR A 1075 -4.48 -6.96 31.55
C THR A 1075 -3.67 -7.73 30.52
N TYR A 1076 -3.58 -9.06 30.64
CA TYR A 1076 -3.03 -9.94 29.60
C TYR A 1076 -3.87 -9.89 28.31
N ILE A 1077 -5.19 -10.07 28.42
CA ILE A 1077 -6.11 -10.05 27.27
C ILE A 1077 -6.06 -8.69 26.54
N LEU A 1078 -6.08 -7.60 27.30
CA LEU A 1078 -6.03 -6.23 26.75
C LEU A 1078 -4.62 -5.82 26.30
N GLY A 1079 -3.59 -6.59 26.66
CA GLY A 1079 -2.20 -6.27 26.39
C GLY A 1079 -1.79 -4.93 26.98
N VAL A 1080 -2.16 -4.66 28.24
CA VAL A 1080 -1.81 -3.41 28.94
C VAL A 1080 -0.31 -3.40 29.23
N GLY A 1081 0.40 -2.39 28.72
CA GLY A 1081 1.82 -2.18 28.96
C GLY A 1081 2.13 -1.22 30.10
N ASP A 1082 3.42 -0.97 30.31
CA ASP A 1082 3.96 -0.09 31.36
C ASP A 1082 3.48 -0.47 32.77
N ARG A 1083 3.38 -1.79 33.04
CA ARG A 1083 2.97 -2.27 34.36
C ARG A 1083 4.20 -2.32 35.29
N HIS A 1084 4.39 -1.25 36.07
CA HIS A 1084 5.38 -1.15 37.15
C HIS A 1084 4.71 -0.98 38.53
N LEU A 1085 5.49 -1.08 39.60
CA LEU A 1085 4.98 -1.11 40.98
C LEU A 1085 4.23 0.17 41.40
N ASP A 1086 4.37 1.31 40.72
CA ASP A 1086 3.57 2.51 40.99
C ASP A 1086 2.16 2.44 40.39
N ASN A 1087 1.98 1.68 39.30
CA ASN A 1087 0.70 1.49 38.61
C ASN A 1087 -0.12 0.34 39.21
N LEU A 1088 0.46 -0.42 40.15
CA LEU A 1088 -0.20 -1.51 40.88
C LEU A 1088 -0.61 -1.00 42.25
N LEU A 1089 -1.91 -0.90 42.50
CA LEU A 1089 -2.48 -0.32 43.70
C LEU A 1089 -3.11 -1.41 44.58
N LEU A 1090 -2.92 -1.28 45.90
CA LEU A 1090 -3.47 -2.17 46.91
C LEU A 1090 -4.25 -1.36 47.95
N ALA A 1091 -5.54 -1.64 48.06
CA ALA A 1091 -6.40 -1.08 49.10
C ALA A 1091 -6.22 -1.84 50.43
N PRO A 1092 -6.47 -1.19 51.58
CA PRO A 1092 -6.32 -1.83 52.89
C PRO A 1092 -7.19 -3.07 53.09
N ASP A 1093 -8.34 -3.16 52.43
CA ASP A 1093 -9.30 -4.28 52.52
C ASP A 1093 -8.92 -5.49 51.65
N GLY A 1094 -7.81 -5.41 50.91
CA GLY A 1094 -7.31 -6.48 50.05
C GLY A 1094 -7.63 -6.30 48.58
N HIS A 1095 -8.42 -5.29 48.17
CA HIS A 1095 -8.65 -5.05 46.75
C HIS A 1095 -7.38 -4.62 46.03
N PHE A 1096 -6.94 -5.43 45.07
CA PHE A 1096 -5.83 -5.15 44.17
C PHE A 1096 -6.36 -4.68 42.82
N PHE A 1097 -5.80 -3.60 42.28
CA PHE A 1097 -6.20 -3.08 40.97
C PHE A 1097 -5.08 -2.32 40.28
N HIS A 1098 -5.19 -2.21 38.96
CA HIS A 1098 -4.24 -1.47 38.13
C HIS A 1098 -4.78 -0.07 37.85
N ALA A 1099 -3.89 0.92 37.77
CA ALA A 1099 -4.19 2.28 37.36
C ALA A 1099 -3.28 2.73 36.20
N ASP A 1100 -3.64 3.85 35.57
CA ASP A 1100 -2.93 4.46 34.44
C ASP A 1100 -2.83 3.52 33.23
N PHE A 1101 -3.74 3.62 32.26
CA PHE A 1101 -3.79 2.73 31.09
C PHE A 1101 -3.26 3.41 29.82
N GLY A 1102 -2.27 4.31 29.95
CA GLY A 1102 -1.68 5.05 28.83
C GLY A 1102 -1.01 4.19 27.75
N PHE A 1103 -0.74 2.91 28.02
CA PHE A 1103 -0.21 1.94 27.05
C PHE A 1103 -1.07 0.68 26.98
N ILE A 1104 -1.71 0.41 25.83
CA ILE A 1104 -2.56 -0.78 25.62
C ILE A 1104 -2.25 -1.51 24.32
N LEU A 1105 -2.89 -2.67 24.11
CA LEU A 1105 -2.81 -3.44 22.87
C LEU A 1105 -1.36 -3.83 22.52
N GLY A 1106 -0.64 -4.35 23.51
CA GLY A 1106 0.72 -4.88 23.38
C GLY A 1106 1.82 -3.83 23.21
N ARG A 1107 1.49 -2.55 23.41
CA ARG A 1107 2.48 -1.48 23.45
C ARG A 1107 3.06 -1.39 24.84
N ASP A 1108 4.38 -1.23 24.92
CA ASP A 1108 5.07 -1.03 26.18
C ASP A 1108 6.29 -0.12 25.94
N PRO A 1109 6.54 0.87 26.81
CA PRO A 1109 7.77 1.67 26.73
C PRO A 1109 9.03 0.83 26.99
N LYS A 1110 8.91 -0.33 27.64
CA LYS A 1110 10.01 -1.23 27.96
C LYS A 1110 10.20 -2.28 26.86
N PRO A 1111 11.39 -2.39 26.26
CA PRO A 1111 11.67 -3.46 25.32
C PRO A 1111 11.63 -4.81 26.04
N PHE A 1112 10.99 -5.81 25.41
CA PHE A 1112 10.83 -7.17 25.94
C PHE A 1112 10.04 -7.25 27.26
N ALA A 1113 9.08 -6.35 27.46
CA ALA A 1113 8.17 -6.43 28.60
C ALA A 1113 7.47 -7.81 28.65
N PRO A 1114 7.31 -8.40 29.85
CA PRO A 1114 6.57 -9.65 29.98
C PRO A 1114 5.13 -9.45 29.53
N VAL A 1115 4.59 -10.47 28.88
CA VAL A 1115 3.25 -10.47 28.29
C VAL A 1115 2.14 -10.34 29.36
N MET A 1116 2.41 -10.80 30.57
CA MET A 1116 1.55 -10.71 31.74
C MET A 1116 2.38 -10.17 32.90
N LYS A 1117 1.83 -9.26 33.71
CA LYS A 1117 2.55 -8.74 34.90
C LYS A 1117 2.18 -9.55 36.14
N LEU A 1118 3.12 -10.36 36.61
CA LEU A 1118 3.06 -11.03 37.90
C LEU A 1118 4.39 -10.81 38.63
N SER A 1119 4.40 -9.94 39.64
CA SER A 1119 5.62 -9.57 40.37
C SER A 1119 5.92 -10.52 41.54
N LYS A 1120 7.15 -10.51 42.02
CA LYS A 1120 7.57 -11.30 43.20
C LYS A 1120 6.79 -10.89 44.44
N GLU A 1121 6.59 -9.60 44.62
CA GLU A 1121 5.83 -9.01 45.74
C GLU A 1121 4.38 -9.48 45.72
N MET A 1122 3.80 -9.65 44.52
CA MET A 1122 2.43 -10.15 44.38
C MET A 1122 2.29 -11.61 44.86
N VAL A 1123 3.26 -12.46 44.50
CA VAL A 1123 3.29 -13.89 44.86
C VAL A 1123 3.69 -14.10 46.32
N GLU A 1124 4.64 -13.32 46.84
CA GLU A 1124 5.01 -13.34 48.26
C GLU A 1124 3.83 -12.96 49.16
N CYS A 1125 2.95 -12.07 48.70
CA CYS A 1125 1.71 -11.75 49.41
C CYS A 1125 0.78 -12.96 49.58
N MET A 1126 0.87 -13.95 48.70
CA MET A 1126 0.08 -15.19 48.77
C MET A 1126 0.77 -16.26 49.62
N GLY A 1127 1.98 -16.02 50.13
CA GLY A 1127 2.79 -17.03 50.84
C GLY A 1127 3.79 -17.77 49.94
N GLY A 1128 4.01 -17.29 48.71
CA GLY A 1128 5.01 -17.84 47.78
C GLY A 1128 4.45 -18.89 46.81
N VAL A 1129 5.31 -19.37 45.90
CA VAL A 1129 4.92 -20.28 44.79
C VAL A 1129 4.40 -21.65 45.23
N ASN A 1130 4.74 -22.09 46.44
CA ASN A 1130 4.31 -23.37 47.00
C ASN A 1130 3.08 -23.23 47.92
N SER A 1131 2.52 -22.03 48.06
CA SER A 1131 1.35 -21.78 48.91
C SER A 1131 0.05 -22.28 48.27
N GLU A 1132 -0.91 -22.66 49.11
CA GLU A 1132 -2.28 -22.99 48.68
C GLU A 1132 -2.94 -21.80 47.97
N HIS A 1133 -2.75 -20.58 48.49
CA HIS A 1133 -3.30 -19.36 47.89
C HIS A 1133 -2.74 -19.08 46.49
N TYR A 1134 -1.48 -19.41 46.21
CA TYR A 1134 -0.93 -19.30 44.86
C TYR A 1134 -1.52 -20.34 43.89
N GLN A 1135 -1.84 -21.54 44.37
CA GLN A 1135 -2.57 -22.53 43.57
C GLN A 1135 -4.01 -22.07 43.29
N MET A 1136 -4.69 -21.48 44.28
CA MET A 1136 -6.00 -20.85 44.09
C MET A 1136 -5.96 -19.71 43.09
N PHE A 1137 -4.93 -18.84 43.16
CA PHE A 1137 -4.70 -17.78 42.18
C PHE A 1137 -4.62 -18.34 40.75
N LYS A 1138 -3.81 -19.38 40.51
CA LYS A 1138 -3.72 -20.03 39.19
C LYS A 1138 -5.07 -20.59 38.75
N HIS A 1139 -5.81 -21.22 39.65
CA HIS A 1139 -7.13 -21.74 39.34
C HIS A 1139 -8.11 -20.64 38.92
N TYR A 1140 -8.16 -19.53 39.66
CA TYR A 1140 -8.97 -18.36 39.27
C TYR A 1140 -8.53 -17.75 37.94
N CYS A 1141 -7.22 -17.70 37.67
CA CYS A 1141 -6.70 -17.26 36.38
C CYS A 1141 -7.23 -18.13 35.22
N PHE A 1142 -7.23 -19.46 35.37
CA PHE A 1142 -7.77 -20.37 34.35
C PHE A 1142 -9.28 -20.21 34.18
N LEU A 1143 -10.04 -20.18 35.28
CA LEU A 1143 -11.50 -19.98 35.21
C LEU A 1143 -11.86 -18.66 34.54
N ALA A 1144 -11.18 -17.58 34.90
CA ALA A 1144 -11.42 -16.25 34.33
C ALA A 1144 -11.07 -16.21 32.84
N TYR A 1145 -9.92 -16.77 32.44
CA TYR A 1145 -9.50 -16.80 31.05
C TYR A 1145 -10.50 -17.58 30.18
N THR A 1146 -10.92 -18.77 30.63
CA THR A 1146 -11.91 -19.58 29.93
C THR A 1146 -13.27 -18.88 29.83
N ALA A 1147 -13.76 -18.29 30.94
CA ALA A 1147 -15.03 -17.57 30.95
C ALA A 1147 -15.04 -16.37 29.99
N LEU A 1148 -13.97 -15.57 29.99
CA LEU A 1148 -13.84 -14.43 29.08
C LEU A 1148 -13.67 -14.87 27.62
N ARG A 1149 -12.98 -15.99 27.36
CA ARG A 1149 -12.80 -16.54 26.01
C ARG A 1149 -14.13 -16.94 25.36
N LYS A 1150 -15.10 -17.46 26.13
CA LYS A 1150 -16.48 -17.73 25.66
C LYS A 1150 -17.21 -16.49 25.20
N SER A 1151 -16.92 -15.33 25.81
CA SER A 1151 -17.53 -14.03 25.49
C SER A 1151 -16.63 -13.14 24.62
N SER A 1152 -15.63 -13.72 23.96
CA SER A 1152 -14.63 -12.98 23.17
C SER A 1152 -15.24 -12.17 22.02
N ASN A 1153 -16.30 -12.67 21.37
CA ASN A 1153 -16.98 -11.98 20.28
C ASN A 1153 -17.48 -10.59 20.70
N LEU A 1154 -18.15 -10.48 21.86
CA LEU A 1154 -18.61 -9.20 22.39
C LEU A 1154 -17.45 -8.22 22.58
N ILE A 1155 -16.36 -8.66 23.20
CA ILE A 1155 -15.18 -7.83 23.47
C ILE A 1155 -14.54 -7.36 22.15
N LEU A 1156 -14.38 -8.27 21.18
CA LEU A 1156 -13.83 -7.95 19.87
C LEU A 1156 -14.70 -6.98 19.08
N ASN A 1157 -16.03 -7.14 19.13
CA ASN A 1157 -16.98 -6.24 18.46
C ASN A 1157 -16.95 -4.83 19.09
N LEU A 1158 -16.82 -4.72 20.40
CA LEU A 1158 -16.66 -3.42 21.08
C LEU A 1158 -15.36 -2.73 20.67
N PHE A 1159 -14.24 -3.45 20.58
CA PHE A 1159 -12.99 -2.88 20.05
C PHE A 1159 -13.11 -2.47 18.58
N SER A 1160 -13.81 -3.25 17.76
CA SER A 1160 -14.06 -2.93 16.34
C SER A 1160 -14.77 -1.59 16.16
N LEU A 1161 -15.77 -1.29 17.01
CA LEU A 1161 -16.47 0.00 16.99
C LEU A 1161 -15.60 1.19 17.42
N MET A 1162 -14.53 0.94 18.18
CA MET A 1162 -13.62 1.99 18.67
C MET A 1162 -12.46 2.30 17.73
N VAL A 1163 -12.28 1.55 16.63
CA VAL A 1163 -11.14 1.70 15.70
C VAL A 1163 -11.05 3.12 15.13
N HIS A 1164 -12.18 3.76 14.82
CA HIS A 1164 -12.25 5.13 14.31
C HIS A 1164 -12.59 6.18 15.40
N ALA A 1165 -12.42 5.85 16.68
CA ALA A 1165 -12.68 6.75 17.80
C ALA A 1165 -11.55 7.76 18.08
N ASN A 1166 -10.47 7.74 17.28
CA ASN A 1166 -9.33 8.66 17.42
C ASN A 1166 -8.62 8.60 18.80
N ILE A 1167 -8.70 7.45 19.49
CA ILE A 1167 -8.02 7.21 20.77
C ILE A 1167 -6.50 7.04 20.54
N PRO A 1168 -5.60 7.62 21.36
CA PRO A 1168 -4.17 7.72 21.08
C PRO A 1168 -3.47 6.43 20.62
N ASP A 1169 -3.55 5.33 21.39
CA ASP A 1169 -2.88 4.08 21.03
C ASP A 1169 -3.59 3.30 19.91
N ILE A 1170 -4.92 3.34 19.89
CA ILE A 1170 -5.71 2.68 18.83
C ILE A 1170 -5.44 3.34 17.48
N ARG A 1171 -5.38 4.67 17.44
CA ARG A 1171 -5.10 5.46 16.24
C ARG A 1171 -3.79 5.11 15.56
N LEU A 1172 -2.80 4.65 16.32
CA LEU A 1172 -1.48 4.39 15.77
C LEU A 1172 -1.41 3.06 15.00
N GLU A 1173 -2.23 2.07 15.36
CA GLU A 1173 -2.35 0.79 14.63
C GLU A 1173 -3.82 0.30 14.59
N PRO A 1174 -4.73 1.04 13.93
CA PRO A 1174 -6.17 0.77 13.96
C PRO A 1174 -6.52 -0.65 13.47
N ASP A 1175 -5.90 -1.07 12.36
CA ASP A 1175 -6.12 -2.38 11.75
C ASP A 1175 -5.65 -3.56 12.63
N LYS A 1176 -4.74 -3.29 13.59
CA LYS A 1176 -4.19 -4.32 14.47
C LYS A 1176 -4.84 -4.36 15.84
N ALA A 1177 -5.60 -3.32 16.23
CA ALA A 1177 -6.16 -3.23 17.57
C ALA A 1177 -7.00 -4.46 17.93
N VAL A 1178 -7.94 -4.83 17.06
CA VAL A 1178 -8.80 -6.02 17.23
C VAL A 1178 -7.98 -7.31 17.12
N MET A 1179 -7.03 -7.36 16.17
CA MET A 1179 -6.19 -8.54 15.95
C MET A 1179 -5.34 -8.89 17.17
N LYS A 1180 -4.74 -7.90 17.83
CA LYS A 1180 -3.91 -8.14 19.02
C LYS A 1180 -4.73 -8.71 20.18
N VAL A 1181 -5.94 -8.21 20.41
CA VAL A 1181 -6.84 -8.77 21.44
C VAL A 1181 -7.25 -10.19 21.07
N ARG A 1182 -7.57 -10.43 19.79
CA ARG A 1182 -7.91 -11.76 19.27
C ARG A 1182 -6.77 -12.76 19.46
N GLU A 1183 -5.53 -12.37 19.18
CA GLU A 1183 -4.34 -13.20 19.38
C GLU A 1183 -4.17 -13.60 20.85
N ARG A 1184 -4.48 -12.72 21.81
CA ARG A 1184 -4.40 -13.04 23.24
C ARG A 1184 -5.44 -14.06 23.72
N PHE A 1185 -6.58 -14.15 23.04
CA PHE A 1185 -7.60 -15.15 23.33
C PHE A 1185 -7.28 -16.53 22.76
N HIS A 1186 -6.34 -16.63 21.81
CA HIS A 1186 -5.99 -17.87 21.12
C HIS A 1186 -7.22 -18.66 20.66
N LEU A 1187 -8.09 -18.01 19.87
CA LEU A 1187 -9.37 -18.57 19.42
C LEU A 1187 -9.21 -19.77 18.48
N GLU A 1188 -8.02 -19.94 17.90
CA GLU A 1188 -7.63 -21.06 17.05
C GLU A 1188 -7.37 -22.36 17.82
N LEU A 1189 -7.11 -22.29 19.13
CA LEU A 1189 -6.84 -23.45 19.98
C LEU A 1189 -8.12 -24.05 20.57
N THR A 1190 -8.09 -25.31 21.00
CA THR A 1190 -9.17 -25.83 21.87
C THR A 1190 -9.10 -25.21 23.27
N GLU A 1191 -10.13 -25.41 24.09
CA GLU A 1191 -10.14 -24.90 25.46
C GLU A 1191 -8.98 -25.48 26.29
N GLU A 1192 -8.71 -26.78 26.15
CA GLU A 1192 -7.63 -27.48 26.86
C GLU A 1192 -6.25 -26.97 26.44
N GLU A 1193 -6.02 -26.82 25.13
CA GLU A 1193 -4.77 -26.31 24.57
C GLU A 1193 -4.53 -24.85 25.00
N ALA A 1194 -5.58 -24.03 25.01
CA ALA A 1194 -5.50 -22.63 25.44
C ALA A 1194 -5.17 -22.51 26.94
N ILE A 1195 -5.69 -23.40 27.79
CA ILE A 1195 -5.35 -23.44 29.23
C ILE A 1195 -3.89 -23.84 29.42
N VAL A 1196 -3.39 -24.86 28.71
CA VAL A 1196 -1.98 -25.27 28.76
C VAL A 1196 -1.07 -24.13 28.32
N TYR A 1197 -1.40 -23.47 27.21
CA TYR A 1197 -0.68 -22.30 26.74
C TYR A 1197 -0.64 -21.19 27.79
N PHE A 1198 -1.80 -20.84 28.37
CA PHE A 1198 -1.87 -19.78 29.37
C PHE A 1198 -1.14 -20.15 30.66
N GLY A 1199 -1.13 -21.43 31.06
CA GLY A 1199 -0.32 -21.95 32.15
C GLY A 1199 1.18 -21.68 31.93
N ASN A 1200 1.68 -21.95 30.72
CA ASN A 1200 3.07 -21.66 30.36
C ASN A 1200 3.39 -20.16 30.40
N VAL A 1201 2.43 -19.29 30.08
CA VAL A 1201 2.59 -17.82 30.23
C VAL A 1201 2.79 -17.42 31.69
N ILE A 1202 2.00 -17.98 32.61
CA ILE A 1202 2.11 -17.71 34.06
C ILE A 1202 3.48 -18.18 34.59
N GLU A 1203 3.91 -19.40 34.23
CA GLU A 1203 5.18 -19.97 34.69
C GLU A 1203 6.41 -19.27 34.10
N GLY A 1204 6.34 -18.89 32.83
CA GLY A 1204 7.39 -18.12 32.15
C GLY A 1204 7.60 -16.71 32.75
N THR A 1205 6.56 -16.13 33.36
CA THR A 1205 6.64 -14.81 33.98
C THR A 1205 7.45 -14.81 35.28
N LEU A 1206 7.37 -15.89 36.08
CA LEU A 1206 8.08 -16.01 37.37
C LEU A 1206 9.55 -16.40 37.26
N THR A 1207 9.91 -17.12 36.19
CA THR A 1207 11.28 -17.59 35.95
C THR A 1207 12.15 -16.54 35.27
N ALA A 1208 11.55 -15.48 34.72
CA ALA A 1208 12.27 -14.41 34.05
C ALA A 1208 12.96 -13.47 35.07
N PHE A 1209 14.29 -13.52 35.16
CA PHE A 1209 15.10 -12.56 35.94
C PHE A 1209 15.19 -11.17 35.29
N ALA A 1210 14.95 -11.07 33.98
CA ALA A 1210 15.15 -9.85 33.18
C ALA A 1210 14.18 -8.68 33.51
N PRO A 1211 12.88 -8.89 33.78
CA PRO A 1211 11.94 -7.81 34.08
C PRO A 1211 12.30 -7.01 35.34
N VAL A 1212 12.85 -7.65 36.38
CA VAL A 1212 13.22 -6.98 37.65
C VAL A 1212 14.37 -5.99 37.46
N VAL A 1213 15.34 -6.32 36.60
CA VAL A 1213 16.47 -5.44 36.28
C VAL A 1213 16.02 -4.27 35.39
N ILE A 1214 15.14 -4.55 34.42
CA ILE A 1214 14.55 -3.54 33.53
C ILE A 1214 13.63 -2.59 34.30
N ASP A 1215 12.85 -3.09 35.28
CA ASP A 1215 12.01 -2.25 36.14
C ASP A 1215 12.85 -1.27 36.98
N LYS A 1216 13.98 -1.72 37.56
CA LYS A 1216 14.91 -0.83 38.28
C LYS A 1216 15.58 0.22 37.38
N LEU A 1217 15.93 -0.16 36.15
CA LEU A 1217 16.46 0.78 35.15
C LEU A 1217 15.40 1.81 34.73
N HIS A 1218 14.15 1.38 34.62
CA HIS A 1218 13.03 2.25 34.29
C HIS A 1218 12.71 3.23 35.43
N GLU A 1219 12.71 2.76 36.69
CA GLU A 1219 12.60 3.63 37.88
C GLU A 1219 13.71 4.69 37.89
N TRP A 1220 14.95 4.30 37.55
CA TRP A 1220 16.08 5.23 37.44
C TRP A 1220 15.89 6.25 36.31
N ALA A 1221 15.38 5.82 35.15
CA ALA A 1221 15.10 6.68 34.01
C ALA A 1221 13.93 7.64 34.27
N GLN A 1222 12.90 7.21 35.00
CA GLN A 1222 11.81 8.07 35.46
C GLN A 1222 12.30 9.09 36.49
N ALA A 1223 13.14 8.68 37.45
CA ALA A 1223 13.75 9.58 38.43
C ALA A 1223 14.70 10.62 37.82
N LEU A 1224 15.26 10.36 36.63
CA LEU A 1224 16.04 11.31 35.85
C LEU A 1224 15.19 12.26 34.99
N ARG A 1225 13.90 11.93 34.75
CA ARG A 1225 12.94 12.76 34.01
C ARG A 1225 12.06 13.62 34.91
N ALA A 1226 11.85 13.20 36.16
CA ALA A 1226 11.21 13.97 37.22
C ALA A 1226 12.19 15.00 37.81
#